data_AF-A0A836D4G2-F1
#
_entry.id   AF-A0A836D4G2-F1
#
_cell.length_a   1.000
_cell.length_b   1.000
_cell.length_c   1.000
_cell.angle_alpha   90.00
_cell.angle_beta   90.00
_cell.angle_gamma   90.00
#
_symmetry.space_group_name_H-M   'P 1'
#
loop_
_entity.id
_entity.type
_entity.pdbx_description
1 polymer ?
#
loop_
_entity_poly.entity_id
_entity_poly.type
_entity_poly.pdbx_seq_one_letter_code
_entity_poly.pdbx_strand_id
1 'polypeptide(L)'
;MGTKGKIIKCKAAIAWEANKPLSIEEVEVAPPKDHEVRIQIIATALCHSDAHILHPQFEGGFFPVILGHEAAGVVESVGPGVTNFKPGDKVIPLYAPQCGKCKFCLSPRTNFCGKLKNFKNPIGDQKLMEDGTSRFTCKGKPIYHFMGTSTFSQYTVVSDVNLAKLEDDANLERVCLLGCAFSTGYGAVINNAKVTPGSTCAIFGLGGVGLSAVMGCKASGASRIIVIDINSEKFTKAKALGATDCLNPKDLDKPIQEVIVEMTNGGVDFAFECVGGAKIMRAALDSVTVGWGVCTIIGVNVGDNGLNVSAVELLMGRTLTGTSFGGWKGVTSVPKLAADYKNKKLDLDALVSHTLPFDKVNEAFDLMYQGKSSADGDSSAELYLTHLEPSRRAHKAHRRRSPLTVSHVLPVKFLVPRPPHISFISFIYAAWATVTRGNPHLTDTLQTVTLLTERPPPLLSSLLETPTYRETTWYQPELRPCQASSPTRHVPAPATPASTLAPALADACPAHIPDPARLFSVICFTLTAVIKCKAAVAWEAGKPLSIEEVEVAPPKAHEVRIKIIATAVCHTDAYTLSGADPEGNYPVILGHEGAGIVESVGEGVTKLKAGDTVIPLYIPQCGECKFCLNPKTNLCQKIRVTQGKGLMPDGTSRFTCKGKTILHYMGTSTFSEYTVVADISVAKIDPLAPLDKVCLLGCGISTGYGAALNAAKVEPGSTCAVFGLGGVGLAVIMGCKVAGATRIIGVDINKDKFARAKEFGASECINPQDFSKPIQEVLIEMTDGGVDYSFECIGNVKIMRAALEACHKGWGTSVVVGVAASGEEIATRPFQLVTGRTWKGTAFGGWKSVESVPKLVSEYMSKKIKVDEFVTHSLPFDQINEAFDLMHAGKSIRTVVKF
;
A
#
# COMPACT_ATOMS: atom_id res chain seq x y z
N MET A 1 47.17 29.44 18.06
CA MET A 1 46.93 29.08 19.48
C MET A 1 45.68 28.19 19.53
N GLY A 2 45.67 27.13 20.33
CA GLY A 2 44.51 26.22 20.39
C GLY A 2 43.26 26.84 21.02
N THR A 3 42.11 26.61 20.40
CA THR A 3 40.75 26.99 20.83
C THR A 3 40.04 25.92 21.68
N LYS A 4 40.72 24.78 21.92
CA LYS A 4 40.26 23.69 22.79
C LYS A 4 39.89 24.21 24.18
N GLY A 5 38.67 23.91 24.63
CA GLY A 5 38.14 24.30 25.94
C GLY A 5 37.73 25.78 26.07
N LYS A 6 37.82 26.58 25.00
CA LYS A 6 37.45 28.01 25.01
C LYS A 6 36.12 28.25 24.31
N ILE A 7 35.41 29.30 24.72
CA ILE A 7 34.29 29.87 23.95
C ILE A 7 34.84 30.45 22.64
N ILE A 8 34.15 30.23 21.53
CA ILE A 8 34.42 30.89 20.24
C ILE A 8 33.34 31.94 20.00
N LYS A 9 33.75 33.14 19.56
CA LYS A 9 32.84 34.15 19.00
C LYS A 9 32.83 34.04 17.49
N CYS A 10 31.64 33.92 16.87
CA CYS A 10 31.51 33.82 15.42
C CYS A 10 30.16 34.36 14.93
N LYS A 11 30.00 34.50 13.61
CA LYS A 11 28.70 34.88 13.01
C LYS A 11 27.76 33.68 12.98
N ALA A 12 26.48 33.93 13.25
CA ALA A 12 25.37 33.01 13.01
C ALA A 12 24.12 33.75 12.52
N ALA A 13 23.20 33.03 11.89
CA ALA A 13 21.90 33.54 11.46
C ALA A 13 20.82 33.07 12.44
N ILE A 14 20.30 34.00 13.24
CA ILE A 14 19.34 33.72 14.31
C ILE A 14 17.92 34.08 13.84
N ALA A 15 17.00 33.15 13.97
CA ALA A 15 15.58 33.45 13.98
C ALA A 15 15.18 33.89 15.40
N TRP A 16 14.82 35.17 15.56
CA TRP A 16 14.40 35.73 16.86
C TRP A 16 12.90 35.55 17.14
N GLU A 17 12.09 35.44 16.08
CA GLU A 17 10.64 35.31 16.09
C GLU A 17 10.20 34.71 14.74
N ALA A 18 9.01 34.10 14.70
CA ALA A 18 8.43 33.59 13.46
C ALA A 18 8.12 34.74 12.47
N ASN A 19 8.11 34.41 11.18
CA ASN A 19 7.76 35.32 10.09
C ASN A 19 8.62 36.61 10.03
N LYS A 20 9.90 36.52 10.43
CA LYS A 20 10.93 37.53 10.23
C LYS A 20 12.13 36.97 9.47
N PRO A 21 12.88 37.82 8.74
CA PRO A 21 14.20 37.46 8.24
C PRO A 21 15.14 37.05 9.37
N LEU A 22 16.12 36.19 9.06
CA LEU A 22 17.18 35.82 9.99
C LEU A 22 18.09 37.02 10.25
N SER A 23 18.49 37.18 11.52
CA SER A 23 19.43 38.22 11.93
C SER A 23 20.85 37.67 11.97
N ILE A 24 21.78 38.29 11.23
CA ILE A 24 23.21 37.95 11.28
C ILE A 24 23.81 38.62 12.52
N GLU A 25 24.20 37.82 13.50
CA GLU A 25 24.63 38.27 14.83
C GLU A 25 25.97 37.61 15.21
N GLU A 26 26.73 38.24 16.12
CA GLU A 26 27.82 37.55 16.82
C GLU A 26 27.23 36.64 17.91
N VAL A 27 27.63 35.37 17.91
CA VAL A 27 27.24 34.36 18.91
C VAL A 27 28.45 33.77 19.59
N GLU A 28 28.27 33.42 20.85
CA GLU A 28 29.23 32.68 21.67
C GLU A 28 28.90 31.19 21.63
N VAL A 29 29.82 30.41 21.04
CA VAL A 29 29.74 28.96 20.93
C VAL A 29 30.58 28.33 22.03
N ALA A 30 29.92 27.63 22.95
CA ALA A 30 30.55 26.92 24.05
C ALA A 30 31.53 25.84 23.55
N PRO A 31 32.54 25.45 24.36
CA PRO A 31 33.30 24.23 24.08
C PRO A 31 32.38 22.98 24.16
N PRO A 32 32.70 21.92 23.42
CA PRO A 32 31.94 20.66 23.48
C PRO A 32 32.11 19.98 24.85
N LYS A 33 31.02 19.43 25.38
CA LYS A 33 30.99 18.59 26.59
C LYS A 33 31.13 17.10 26.25
N ASP A 34 30.90 16.24 27.24
CA ASP A 34 30.98 14.79 27.08
C ASP A 34 30.10 14.29 25.92
N HIS A 35 30.66 13.43 25.07
CA HIS A 35 30.05 12.94 23.83
C HIS A 35 29.60 14.01 22.81
N GLU A 36 30.21 15.21 22.85
CA GLU A 36 29.98 16.29 21.89
C GLU A 36 31.22 16.64 21.07
N VAL A 37 30.97 17.16 19.86
CA VAL A 37 31.98 17.57 18.89
C VAL A 37 31.64 18.97 18.39
N ARG A 38 32.62 19.88 18.40
CA ARG A 38 32.50 21.21 17.80
C ARG A 38 33.11 21.22 16.40
N ILE A 39 32.34 21.72 15.45
CA ILE A 39 32.62 21.67 14.02
C ILE A 39 32.71 23.10 13.51
N GLN A 40 33.74 23.40 12.72
CA GLN A 40 33.77 24.56 11.85
C GLN A 40 32.97 24.23 10.58
N ILE A 41 31.87 24.93 10.35
CA ILE A 41 31.05 24.76 9.14
C ILE A 41 31.78 25.41 7.96
N ILE A 42 31.92 24.67 6.87
CA ILE A 42 32.55 25.13 5.63
C ILE A 42 31.48 25.47 4.59
N ALA A 43 30.45 24.64 4.47
CA ALA A 43 29.30 24.89 3.62
C ALA A 43 28.00 24.41 4.28
N THR A 44 26.91 25.14 4.07
CA THR A 44 25.55 24.76 4.45
C THR A 44 24.62 25.05 3.28
N ALA A 45 23.68 24.14 3.01
CA ALA A 45 22.61 24.32 2.04
C ALA A 45 21.31 24.73 2.74
N LEU A 46 20.32 25.17 1.95
CA LEU A 46 18.96 25.43 2.41
C LEU A 46 18.05 24.25 2.07
N CYS A 47 17.26 23.81 3.05
CA CYS A 47 16.19 22.85 2.86
C CYS A 47 14.84 23.49 3.26
N HIS A 48 13.74 23.06 2.65
CA HIS A 48 12.42 23.65 2.90
C HIS A 48 11.97 23.48 4.36
N SER A 49 12.50 22.47 5.07
CA SER A 49 12.32 22.29 6.52
C SER A 49 12.86 23.45 7.36
N ASP A 50 13.87 24.19 6.89
CA ASP A 50 14.35 25.40 7.58
C ASP A 50 13.32 26.54 7.43
N ALA A 51 12.66 26.66 6.27
CA ALA A 51 11.59 27.64 6.05
C ALA A 51 10.32 27.35 6.86
N HIS A 52 9.99 26.07 7.06
CA HIS A 52 8.81 25.67 7.83
C HIS A 52 8.78 26.20 9.27
N ILE A 53 9.93 26.43 9.91
CA ILE A 53 10.02 27.04 11.26
C ILE A 53 9.70 28.53 11.25
N LEU A 54 10.06 29.22 10.17
CA LEU A 54 9.77 30.64 10.01
C LEU A 54 8.29 30.89 9.67
N HIS A 55 7.53 29.85 9.30
CA HIS A 55 6.13 29.97 8.93
C HIS A 55 5.23 30.23 10.15
N PRO A 56 4.32 31.23 10.12
CA PRO A 56 3.52 31.63 11.29
C PRO A 56 2.51 30.58 11.76
N GLN A 57 2.25 29.52 10.98
CA GLN A 57 1.38 28.41 11.37
C GLN A 57 2.14 27.26 12.10
N PHE A 58 3.44 27.40 12.36
CA PHE A 58 4.22 26.41 13.11
C PHE A 58 3.97 26.49 14.62
N GLU A 59 2.89 25.83 15.06
CA GLU A 59 2.64 25.57 16.48
C GLU A 59 3.78 24.73 17.08
N GLY A 60 4.49 25.29 18.06
CA GLY A 60 5.68 24.68 18.67
C GLY A 60 7.00 25.33 18.28
N GLY A 61 6.98 26.42 17.50
CA GLY A 61 8.17 27.23 17.22
C GLY A 61 8.85 27.71 18.50
N PHE A 62 10.10 27.34 18.67
CA PHE A 62 10.93 27.75 19.81
C PHE A 62 11.94 28.80 19.34
N PHE A 63 11.86 29.99 19.93
CA PHE A 63 12.71 31.12 19.58
C PHE A 63 13.38 31.69 20.84
N PRO A 64 14.58 32.27 20.72
CA PRO A 64 15.40 32.37 19.51
C PRO A 64 16.09 31.04 19.13
N VAL A 65 16.32 30.80 17.85
CA VAL A 65 16.92 29.54 17.32
C VAL A 65 17.88 29.83 16.17
N ILE A 66 18.96 29.04 16.05
CA ILE A 66 19.81 28.98 14.86
C ILE A 66 19.37 27.78 14.02
N LEU A 67 18.93 28.03 12.78
CA LEU A 67 18.45 27.00 11.85
C LEU A 67 19.60 26.28 11.13
N GLY A 68 19.29 25.44 10.13
CA GLY A 68 20.26 24.72 9.33
C GLY A 68 20.52 23.29 9.82
N HIS A 69 20.41 22.35 8.90
CA HIS A 69 20.59 20.91 9.14
C HIS A 69 21.21 20.15 7.96
N GLU A 70 21.69 20.86 6.94
CA GLU A 70 22.27 20.30 5.72
C GLU A 70 23.62 20.99 5.47
N ALA A 71 24.71 20.41 5.98
CA ALA A 71 26.02 21.05 5.98
C ALA A 71 27.17 20.05 5.94
N ALA A 72 28.38 20.55 5.67
CA ALA A 72 29.63 19.83 5.85
C ALA A 72 30.69 20.75 6.46
N GLY A 73 31.62 20.17 7.22
CA GLY A 73 32.59 20.94 7.99
C GLY A 73 33.81 20.12 8.42
N VAL A 74 34.62 20.76 9.27
CA VAL A 74 35.83 20.17 9.84
C VAL A 74 35.72 20.18 11.37
N VAL A 75 36.08 19.08 12.01
CA VAL A 75 36.12 19.01 13.48
C VAL A 75 37.17 19.99 14.00
N GLU A 76 36.75 20.95 14.83
CA GLU A 76 37.64 21.91 15.49
C GLU A 76 38.09 21.38 16.85
N SER A 77 37.16 20.84 17.65
CA SER A 77 37.47 20.21 18.92
C SER A 77 36.46 19.13 19.29
N VAL A 78 36.89 18.22 20.16
CA VAL A 78 36.08 17.14 20.72
C VAL A 78 36.05 17.27 22.24
N GLY A 79 34.92 16.97 22.85
CA GLY A 79 34.79 16.90 24.29
C GLY A 79 35.27 15.55 24.84
N PRO A 80 35.09 15.30 26.16
CA PRO A 80 35.27 14.00 26.77
C PRO A 80 34.38 12.92 26.11
N GLY A 81 34.70 11.63 26.31
CA GLY A 81 33.91 10.51 25.79
C GLY A 81 34.03 10.24 24.28
N VAL A 82 34.37 11.25 23.47
CA VAL A 82 34.49 11.12 22.01
C VAL A 82 35.77 10.37 21.61
N THR A 83 35.60 9.17 21.06
CA THR A 83 36.72 8.31 20.58
C THR A 83 36.88 8.27 19.06
N ASN A 84 35.83 8.61 18.31
CA ASN A 84 35.74 8.30 16.87
C ASN A 84 36.13 9.47 15.95
N PHE A 85 36.36 10.65 16.53
CA PHE A 85 36.66 11.89 15.84
C PHE A 85 37.87 12.58 16.47
N LYS A 86 38.65 13.28 15.66
CA LYS A 86 39.76 14.15 16.09
C LYS A 86 39.71 15.50 15.36
N PRO A 87 40.29 16.58 15.91
CA PRO A 87 40.48 17.83 15.19
C PRO A 87 41.10 17.61 13.80
N GLY A 88 40.55 18.30 12.79
CA GLY A 88 40.95 18.15 11.39
C GLY A 88 40.15 17.10 10.60
N ASP A 89 39.39 16.20 11.24
CA ASP A 89 38.52 15.26 10.52
C ASP A 89 37.42 16.01 9.74
N LYS A 90 37.21 15.67 8.46
CA LYS A 90 36.06 16.14 7.67
C LYS A 90 34.79 15.39 8.06
N VAL A 91 33.68 16.11 8.24
CA VAL A 91 32.43 15.56 8.76
C VAL A 91 31.17 16.21 8.17
N ILE A 92 30.06 15.46 8.21
CA ILE A 92 28.69 15.96 8.00
C ILE A 92 27.90 15.77 9.30
N PRO A 93 27.38 16.85 9.93
CA PRO A 93 26.37 16.74 10.98
C PRO A 93 25.04 16.25 10.39
N LEU A 94 24.36 15.37 11.13
CA LEU A 94 23.13 14.71 10.73
C LEU A 94 22.06 14.89 11.80
N TYR A 95 20.85 15.31 11.42
CA TYR A 95 19.72 15.40 12.34
C TYR A 95 19.22 14.04 12.87
N ALA A 96 19.62 12.95 12.22
CA ALA A 96 19.28 11.58 12.59
C ALA A 96 20.47 10.92 13.31
N PRO A 97 20.42 10.72 14.64
CA PRO A 97 21.48 10.07 15.40
C PRO A 97 21.60 8.58 15.06
N GLN A 98 22.80 8.02 15.18
CA GLN A 98 23.07 6.58 15.05
C GLN A 98 24.10 6.11 16.10
N CYS A 99 23.62 5.69 17.27
CA CYS A 99 24.49 5.25 18.37
C CYS A 99 25.19 3.90 18.15
N GLY A 100 24.83 3.15 17.11
CA GLY A 100 25.39 1.82 16.80
C GLY A 100 25.08 0.69 17.78
N LYS A 101 24.49 0.97 18.95
CA LYS A 101 24.37 0.01 20.07
C LYS A 101 22.93 -0.40 20.44
N CYS A 102 21.91 0.41 20.12
CA CYS A 102 20.52 0.14 20.51
C CYS A 102 19.75 -0.78 19.53
N LYS A 103 18.63 -1.37 19.98
CA LYS A 103 17.78 -2.29 19.17
C LYS A 103 17.43 -1.74 17.78
N PHE A 104 17.16 -0.43 17.69
CA PHE A 104 16.82 0.25 16.43
C PHE A 104 18.04 0.34 15.49
N CYS A 105 19.20 0.79 15.99
CA CYS A 105 20.41 0.93 15.17
C CYS A 105 20.94 -0.43 14.67
N LEU A 106 20.76 -1.49 15.46
CA LEU A 106 21.14 -2.85 15.09
C LEU A 106 20.14 -3.51 14.13
N SER A 107 18.85 -3.18 14.22
CA SER A 107 17.82 -3.70 13.31
C SER A 107 18.07 -3.29 11.85
N PRO A 108 18.00 -4.21 10.87
CA PRO A 108 18.07 -3.86 9.45
C PRO A 108 16.75 -3.25 8.93
N ARG A 109 15.66 -3.29 9.71
CA ARG A 109 14.32 -2.85 9.29
C ARG A 109 14.12 -1.34 9.32
N THR A 110 15.02 -0.59 9.96
CA THR A 110 14.88 0.86 10.10
C THR A 110 16.24 1.56 10.09
N ASN A 111 16.21 2.84 9.75
CA ASN A 111 17.35 3.75 9.90
C ASN A 111 17.35 4.54 11.21
N PHE A 112 16.29 4.46 12.02
CA PHE A 112 16.22 5.20 13.27
C PHE A 112 17.13 4.66 14.37
N CYS A 113 17.38 5.53 15.36
CA CYS A 113 18.05 5.21 16.61
C CYS A 113 17.04 5.28 17.76
N GLY A 114 17.28 4.47 18.81
CA GLY A 114 16.47 4.47 20.03
C GLY A 114 16.48 5.80 20.78
N LYS A 115 17.46 6.69 20.54
CA LYS A 115 17.41 8.08 21.02
C LYS A 115 16.17 8.83 20.48
N LEU A 116 15.70 8.49 19.27
CA LEU A 116 14.48 9.05 18.66
C LEU A 116 13.18 8.39 19.14
N LYS A 117 13.20 7.40 20.05
CA LYS A 117 12.01 6.60 20.38
C LYS A 117 10.94 7.43 21.10
N ASN A 118 11.36 8.33 21.98
CA ASN A 118 10.47 9.21 22.76
C ASN A 118 10.05 10.48 22.00
N PHE A 119 10.64 10.75 20.82
CA PHE A 119 10.40 12.00 20.11
C PHE A 119 9.02 12.00 19.45
N LYS A 120 8.18 12.93 19.91
CA LYS A 120 6.86 13.27 19.35
C LYS A 120 7.01 14.21 18.15
N ASN A 121 8.02 15.07 18.16
CA ASN A 121 8.37 15.99 17.08
C ASN A 121 9.92 16.15 16.99
N PRO A 122 10.61 15.58 15.99
CA PRO A 122 12.07 15.64 15.85
C PRO A 122 12.66 17.05 15.78
N ILE A 123 11.83 18.04 15.42
CA ILE A 123 12.19 19.45 15.39
C ILE A 123 12.23 20.02 16.82
N GLY A 124 11.14 19.85 17.58
CA GLY A 124 10.96 20.43 18.91
C GLY A 124 11.73 19.70 20.02
N ASP A 125 11.92 18.39 19.87
CA ASP A 125 12.53 17.53 20.90
C ASP A 125 14.08 17.60 20.89
N GLN A 126 14.69 18.30 19.92
CA GLN A 126 16.14 18.47 19.78
C GLN A 126 16.61 19.94 19.90
N LYS A 127 15.85 20.76 20.65
CA LYS A 127 16.14 22.20 20.85
C LYS A 127 17.27 22.52 21.83
N LEU A 128 17.72 21.52 22.59
CA LEU A 128 18.78 21.59 23.61
C LEU A 128 19.63 20.32 23.51
N MET A 129 20.85 20.36 24.06
CA MET A 129 21.71 19.17 24.17
C MET A 129 21.18 18.19 25.22
N GLU A 130 21.75 16.99 25.30
CA GLU A 130 21.28 15.92 26.21
C GLU A 130 21.32 16.31 27.70
N ASP A 131 22.16 17.29 28.07
CA ASP A 131 22.23 17.86 29.42
C ASP A 131 21.19 18.97 29.70
N GLY A 132 20.25 19.21 28.78
CA GLY A 132 19.21 20.22 28.90
C GLY A 132 19.69 21.66 28.70
N THR A 133 20.91 21.89 28.18
CA THR A 133 21.47 23.23 27.96
C THR A 133 21.79 23.51 26.49
N SER A 134 21.86 24.79 26.12
CA SER A 134 22.34 25.18 24.79
C SER A 134 23.87 25.23 24.72
N ARG A 135 24.40 25.27 23.49
CA ARG A 135 25.82 25.57 23.19
C ARG A 135 26.00 26.95 22.56
N PHE A 136 24.91 27.69 22.36
CA PHE A 136 24.88 29.02 21.78
C PHE A 136 24.36 30.05 22.78
N THR A 137 25.07 31.17 22.92
CA THR A 137 24.62 32.36 23.65
C THR A 137 24.73 33.58 22.72
N CYS A 138 23.70 34.42 22.68
CA CYS A 138 23.75 35.73 22.00
C CYS A 138 23.08 36.77 22.89
N LYS A 139 23.71 37.95 23.06
CA LYS A 139 23.20 39.06 23.89
C LYS A 139 22.78 38.61 25.30
N GLY A 140 23.56 37.71 25.91
CA GLY A 140 23.32 37.14 27.24
C GLY A 140 22.16 36.13 27.33
N LYS A 141 21.55 35.73 26.20
CA LYS A 141 20.45 34.76 26.15
C LYS A 141 20.91 33.45 25.51
N PRO A 142 20.48 32.28 26.02
CA PRO A 142 20.68 31.01 25.33
C PRO A 142 19.86 30.98 24.03
N ILE A 143 20.45 30.49 22.95
CA ILE A 143 19.81 30.35 21.64
C ILE A 143 19.59 28.85 21.38
N TYR A 144 18.39 28.44 20.99
CA TYR A 144 18.08 27.02 20.81
C TYR A 144 18.76 26.41 19.59
N HIS A 145 18.94 25.09 19.65
CA HIS A 145 19.40 24.27 18.53
C HIS A 145 18.24 23.91 17.58
N PHE A 146 18.50 23.81 16.29
CA PHE A 146 17.57 23.27 15.31
C PHE A 146 18.00 21.85 14.93
N MET A 147 17.11 20.88 15.16
CA MET A 147 17.31 19.46 14.86
C MET A 147 18.63 18.85 15.40
N GLY A 148 19.21 19.45 16.45
CA GLY A 148 20.50 19.05 17.01
C GLY A 148 21.73 19.40 16.16
N THR A 149 21.59 20.26 15.14
CA THR A 149 22.66 20.57 14.16
C THR A 149 22.99 22.05 14.02
N SER A 150 22.00 22.95 13.95
CA SER A 150 22.16 24.42 13.86
C SER A 150 23.30 24.91 12.95
N THR A 151 23.25 24.52 11.68
CA THR A 151 24.37 24.74 10.74
C THR A 151 24.42 26.14 10.13
N PHE A 152 23.44 27.01 10.39
CA PHE A 152 23.53 28.44 10.06
C PHE A 152 24.35 29.22 11.11
N SER A 153 25.52 28.69 11.43
CA SER A 153 26.53 29.26 12.32
C SER A 153 27.91 28.81 11.82
N GLN A 154 28.91 29.68 11.86
CA GLN A 154 30.27 29.30 11.44
C GLN A 154 30.87 28.17 12.29
N TYR A 155 30.41 28.04 13.54
CA TYR A 155 30.71 26.91 14.40
C TYR A 155 29.44 26.36 15.03
N THR A 156 29.32 25.04 15.12
CA THR A 156 28.22 24.36 15.83
C THR A 156 28.77 23.24 16.71
N VAL A 157 27.97 22.82 17.68
CA VAL A 157 28.27 21.69 18.58
C VAL A 157 27.16 20.67 18.46
N VAL A 158 27.53 19.42 18.15
CA VAL A 158 26.59 18.30 17.95
C VAL A 158 27.04 17.09 18.77
N SER A 159 26.17 16.10 18.98
CA SER A 159 26.58 14.82 19.59
C SER A 159 27.43 13.99 18.61
N ASP A 160 28.38 13.22 19.13
CA ASP A 160 29.24 12.32 18.33
C ASP A 160 28.44 11.26 17.53
N VAL A 161 27.27 10.83 18.02
CA VAL A 161 26.36 9.91 17.31
C VAL A 161 25.58 10.58 16.17
N ASN A 162 25.69 11.90 16.00
CA ASN A 162 25.06 12.68 14.93
C ASN A 162 26.05 13.06 13.82
N LEU A 163 27.20 12.37 13.71
CA LEU A 163 28.25 12.72 12.74
C LEU A 163 28.63 11.58 11.79
N ALA A 164 28.62 11.87 10.49
CA ALA A 164 29.27 11.04 9.48
C ALA A 164 30.70 11.56 9.22
N LYS A 165 31.69 10.66 9.25
CA LYS A 165 33.10 10.97 8.91
C LYS A 165 33.34 10.80 7.41
N LEU A 166 34.05 11.75 6.80
CA LEU A 166 34.37 11.75 5.37
C LEU A 166 35.86 11.47 5.12
N GLU A 167 36.20 11.21 3.85
CA GLU A 167 37.58 11.17 3.36
C GLU A 167 38.22 12.57 3.37
N ASP A 168 39.53 12.64 3.61
CA ASP A 168 40.26 13.90 3.81
C ASP A 168 40.27 14.81 2.57
N ASP A 169 40.00 14.29 1.37
CA ASP A 169 39.89 15.05 0.11
C ASP A 169 38.45 15.38 -0.30
N ALA A 170 37.43 15.03 0.51
CA ALA A 170 36.03 15.27 0.17
C ALA A 170 35.71 16.75 -0.07
N ASN A 171 34.94 17.03 -1.13
CA ASN A 171 34.47 18.37 -1.49
C ASN A 171 33.28 18.79 -0.60
N LEU A 172 33.59 19.51 0.49
CA LEU A 172 32.63 19.94 1.50
C LEU A 172 31.49 20.83 0.95
N GLU A 173 31.72 21.58 -0.13
CA GLU A 173 30.71 22.43 -0.77
C GLU A 173 29.64 21.66 -1.56
N ARG A 174 29.82 20.36 -1.77
CA ARG A 174 28.88 19.51 -2.53
C ARG A 174 28.32 18.37 -1.69
N VAL A 175 29.17 17.72 -0.90
CA VAL A 175 28.73 16.63 -0.01
C VAL A 175 27.83 17.13 1.14
N CYS A 176 27.77 18.43 1.43
CA CYS A 176 26.80 19.01 2.36
C CYS A 176 25.34 18.62 2.03
N LEU A 177 25.00 18.47 0.74
CA LEU A 177 23.68 18.07 0.25
C LEU A 177 23.25 16.66 0.73
N LEU A 178 24.22 15.82 1.09
CA LEU A 178 23.98 14.49 1.67
C LEU A 178 23.44 14.58 3.11
N GLY A 179 23.48 15.76 3.74
CA GLY A 179 22.97 15.99 5.10
C GLY A 179 21.44 15.97 5.22
N CYS A 180 20.70 16.24 4.14
CA CYS A 180 19.24 16.07 4.12
C CYS A 180 18.66 15.80 2.72
N ALA A 181 18.61 16.81 1.83
CA ALA A 181 17.78 16.78 0.63
C ALA A 181 18.12 15.63 -0.34
N PHE A 182 19.40 15.44 -0.67
CA PHE A 182 19.82 14.39 -1.60
C PHE A 182 19.51 12.99 -1.07
N SER A 183 20.02 12.69 0.13
CA SER A 183 19.85 11.40 0.77
C SER A 183 18.37 11.04 0.95
N THR A 184 17.52 12.03 1.25
CA THR A 184 16.08 11.83 1.39
C THR A 184 15.42 11.44 0.07
N GLY A 185 15.59 12.22 -0.99
CA GLY A 185 14.95 11.96 -2.28
C GLY A 185 15.46 10.71 -2.98
N TYR A 186 16.79 10.57 -3.08
CA TYR A 186 17.42 9.42 -3.73
C TYR A 186 17.13 8.12 -2.96
N GLY A 187 17.24 8.16 -1.62
CA GLY A 187 16.97 7.02 -0.75
C GLY A 187 15.50 6.59 -0.71
N ALA A 188 14.55 7.53 -0.84
CA ALA A 188 13.12 7.21 -0.95
C ALA A 188 12.85 6.22 -2.09
N VAL A 189 13.53 6.41 -3.22
CA VAL A 189 13.41 5.56 -4.40
C VAL A 189 14.05 4.20 -4.18
N ILE A 190 15.33 4.17 -3.78
CA ILE A 190 16.11 2.92 -3.79
C ILE A 190 15.95 2.07 -2.53
N ASN A 191 15.73 2.67 -1.35
CA ASN A 191 15.67 1.97 -0.07
C ASN A 191 14.22 1.69 0.37
N ASN A 192 13.34 2.69 0.25
CA ASN A 192 11.96 2.61 0.75
C ASN A 192 11.00 2.02 -0.30
N ALA A 193 10.83 2.69 -1.44
CA ALA A 193 9.96 2.23 -2.52
C ALA A 193 10.55 1.00 -3.26
N LYS A 194 11.89 0.91 -3.33
CA LYS A 194 12.64 -0.13 -4.03
C LYS A 194 12.20 -0.25 -5.49
N VAL A 195 12.25 0.87 -6.21
CA VAL A 195 11.87 0.94 -7.61
C VAL A 195 12.62 -0.10 -8.43
N THR A 196 11.87 -0.90 -9.19
CA THR A 196 12.41 -1.96 -10.02
C THR A 196 12.74 -1.47 -11.44
N PRO A 197 13.73 -2.05 -12.14
CA PRO A 197 13.95 -1.75 -13.55
C PRO A 197 12.67 -1.93 -14.38
N GLY A 198 12.47 -1.06 -15.37
CA GLY A 198 11.29 -1.04 -16.22
C GLY A 198 10.05 -0.35 -15.62
N SER A 199 10.05 0.00 -14.34
CA SER A 199 8.87 0.61 -13.68
C SER A 199 8.57 2.02 -14.16
N THR A 200 7.31 2.43 -13.99
CA THR A 200 6.83 3.80 -14.22
C THR A 200 6.79 4.57 -12.90
N CYS A 201 7.27 5.83 -12.90
CA CYS A 201 7.38 6.67 -11.70
C CYS A 201 6.76 8.05 -11.93
N ALA A 202 6.09 8.61 -10.91
CA ALA A 202 5.66 10.00 -10.85
C ALA A 202 6.32 10.74 -9.67
N ILE A 203 6.87 11.93 -9.88
CA ILE A 203 7.50 12.75 -8.83
C ILE A 203 6.79 14.10 -8.75
N PHE A 204 6.17 14.38 -7.61
CA PHE A 204 5.44 15.63 -7.34
C PHE A 204 6.33 16.60 -6.55
N GLY A 205 6.67 17.73 -7.18
CA GLY A 205 7.53 18.78 -6.64
C GLY A 205 9.00 18.57 -6.98
N LEU A 206 9.56 19.44 -7.83
CA LEU A 206 10.97 19.46 -8.24
C LEU A 206 11.78 20.42 -7.35
N GLY A 207 11.80 20.17 -6.04
CA GLY A 207 12.82 20.70 -5.14
C GLY A 207 14.08 19.82 -5.15
N GLY A 208 15.07 20.12 -4.30
CA GLY A 208 16.28 19.29 -4.16
C GLY A 208 15.96 17.81 -3.87
N VAL A 209 14.95 17.54 -3.03
CA VAL A 209 14.42 16.19 -2.77
C VAL A 209 13.84 15.55 -4.04
N GLY A 210 12.98 16.26 -4.78
CA GLY A 210 12.34 15.71 -5.99
C GLY A 210 13.31 15.45 -7.13
N LEU A 211 14.25 16.36 -7.37
CA LEU A 211 15.33 16.15 -8.36
C LEU A 211 16.23 14.96 -7.97
N SER A 212 16.48 14.77 -6.67
CA SER A 212 17.21 13.59 -6.18
C SER A 212 16.40 12.30 -6.32
N ALA A 213 15.07 12.34 -6.23
CA ALA A 213 14.21 11.21 -6.57
C ALA A 213 14.23 10.91 -8.08
N VAL A 214 14.27 11.92 -8.96
CA VAL A 214 14.47 11.70 -10.41
C VAL A 214 15.77 10.95 -10.68
N MET A 215 16.87 11.36 -10.04
CA MET A 215 18.17 10.67 -10.11
C MET A 215 18.07 9.22 -9.59
N GLY A 216 17.37 9.01 -8.47
CA GLY A 216 17.12 7.68 -7.91
C GLY A 216 16.34 6.78 -8.86
N CYS A 217 15.32 7.30 -9.53
CA CYS A 217 14.51 6.54 -10.50
C CYS A 217 15.33 6.15 -11.73
N LYS A 218 16.17 7.07 -12.25
CA LYS A 218 17.12 6.80 -13.33
C LYS A 218 18.15 5.73 -12.93
N ALA A 219 18.74 5.84 -11.75
CA ALA A 219 19.68 4.85 -11.22
C ALA A 219 19.04 3.47 -10.97
N SER A 220 17.74 3.43 -10.67
CA SER A 220 16.94 2.20 -10.52
C SER A 220 16.51 1.58 -11.85
N GLY A 221 16.79 2.22 -12.99
CA GLY A 221 16.37 1.76 -14.32
C GLY A 221 14.87 1.90 -14.59
N ALA A 222 14.18 2.87 -13.98
CA ALA A 222 12.79 3.18 -14.33
C ALA A 222 12.67 3.53 -15.82
N SER A 223 11.66 2.98 -16.50
CA SER A 223 11.48 3.17 -17.96
C SER A 223 10.83 4.51 -18.29
N ARG A 224 10.03 5.05 -17.36
CA ARG A 224 9.32 6.32 -17.50
C ARG A 224 9.32 7.06 -16.17
N ILE A 225 9.74 8.32 -16.21
CA ILE A 225 9.92 9.19 -15.05
C ILE A 225 9.15 10.48 -15.34
N ILE A 226 7.90 10.53 -14.91
CA ILE A 226 6.98 11.66 -15.05
C ILE A 226 7.25 12.63 -13.89
N VAL A 227 7.55 13.89 -14.20
CA VAL A 227 7.75 14.93 -13.18
C VAL A 227 6.65 15.98 -13.21
N ILE A 228 6.24 16.43 -12.03
CA ILE A 228 5.14 17.36 -11.83
C ILE A 228 5.63 18.54 -11.00
N ASP A 229 5.64 19.75 -11.55
CA ASP A 229 5.91 21.00 -10.82
C ASP A 229 5.13 22.16 -11.45
N ILE A 230 4.83 23.19 -10.65
CA ILE A 230 4.11 24.39 -11.08
C ILE A 230 5.02 25.47 -11.69
N ASN A 231 6.34 25.29 -11.62
CA ASN A 231 7.35 26.06 -12.34
C ASN A 231 7.98 25.20 -13.46
N SER A 232 7.60 25.49 -14.71
CA SER A 232 8.09 24.80 -15.90
C SER A 232 9.58 25.03 -16.19
N GLU A 233 10.21 26.09 -15.65
CA GLU A 233 11.66 26.36 -15.81
C GLU A 233 12.52 25.19 -15.31
N LYS A 234 12.03 24.46 -14.32
CA LYS A 234 12.71 23.31 -13.71
C LYS A 234 12.79 22.09 -14.63
N PHE A 235 11.98 22.04 -15.69
CA PHE A 235 11.84 20.85 -16.53
C PHE A 235 13.10 20.56 -17.35
N THR A 236 13.88 21.58 -17.73
CA THR A 236 15.17 21.40 -18.43
C THR A 236 16.15 20.61 -17.55
N LYS A 237 16.34 21.05 -16.29
CA LYS A 237 17.18 20.37 -15.30
C LYS A 237 16.66 18.97 -14.96
N ALA A 238 15.35 18.81 -14.78
CA ALA A 238 14.75 17.49 -14.52
C ALA A 238 15.00 16.50 -15.67
N LYS A 239 14.89 16.94 -16.93
CA LYS A 239 15.20 16.10 -18.11
C LYS A 239 16.67 15.68 -18.16
N ALA A 240 17.61 16.59 -17.90
CA ALA A 240 19.03 16.27 -17.81
C ALA A 240 19.30 15.19 -16.74
N LEU A 241 18.64 15.31 -15.59
CA LEU A 241 18.75 14.35 -14.48
C LEU A 241 18.03 13.02 -14.72
N GLY A 242 17.07 12.94 -15.65
CA GLY A 242 16.43 11.67 -16.06
C GLY A 242 14.93 11.69 -16.35
N ALA A 243 14.24 12.81 -16.17
CA ALA A 243 12.81 12.89 -16.43
C ALA A 243 12.49 12.62 -17.91
N THR A 244 11.51 11.76 -18.18
CA THR A 244 11.04 11.44 -19.54
C THR A 244 9.87 12.33 -19.96
N ASP A 245 9.02 12.69 -19.01
CA ASP A 245 7.81 13.48 -19.21
C ASP A 245 7.76 14.58 -18.15
N CYS A 246 7.34 15.80 -18.52
CA CYS A 246 7.18 16.90 -17.58
C CYS A 246 5.77 17.49 -17.71
N LEU A 247 5.05 17.62 -16.60
CA LEU A 247 3.68 18.11 -16.55
C LEU A 247 3.58 19.29 -15.59
N ASN A 248 3.04 20.42 -16.04
CA ASN A 248 2.66 21.52 -15.15
C ASN A 248 1.13 21.47 -14.94
N PRO A 249 0.64 21.27 -13.70
CA PRO A 249 -0.79 21.23 -13.41
C PRO A 249 -1.57 22.51 -13.79
N LYS A 250 -0.89 23.64 -14.02
CA LYS A 250 -1.51 24.90 -14.47
C LYS A 250 -1.82 24.92 -15.97
N ASP A 251 -1.16 24.06 -16.75
CA ASP A 251 -1.24 24.04 -18.21
C ASP A 251 -2.26 22.97 -18.70
N LEU A 252 -3.04 22.40 -17.78
CA LEU A 252 -3.96 21.26 -18.01
C LEU A 252 -5.41 21.65 -17.71
N ASP A 253 -6.34 21.11 -18.51
CA ASP A 253 -7.79 21.23 -18.35
C ASP A 253 -8.40 20.19 -17.38
N LYS A 254 -7.67 19.11 -17.13
CA LYS A 254 -8.03 18.01 -16.22
C LYS A 254 -7.16 17.97 -14.96
N PRO A 255 -7.63 17.36 -13.86
CA PRO A 255 -6.80 17.02 -12.71
C PRO A 255 -5.57 16.18 -13.11
N ILE A 256 -4.41 16.51 -12.54
CA ILE A 256 -3.11 15.91 -12.91
C ILE A 256 -3.09 14.38 -12.82
N GLN A 257 -3.79 13.80 -11.83
CA GLN A 257 -3.88 12.35 -11.64
C GLN A 257 -4.64 11.65 -12.78
N GLU A 258 -5.65 12.29 -13.38
CA GLU A 258 -6.39 11.74 -14.53
C GLU A 258 -5.48 11.71 -15.77
N VAL A 259 -4.74 12.80 -16.00
CA VAL A 259 -3.75 12.89 -17.09
C VAL A 259 -2.66 11.82 -16.94
N ILE A 260 -2.14 11.61 -15.73
CA ILE A 260 -1.16 10.54 -15.48
C ILE A 260 -1.77 9.16 -15.73
N VAL A 261 -2.99 8.90 -15.24
CA VAL A 261 -3.70 7.62 -15.45
C VAL A 261 -3.96 7.34 -16.93
N GLU A 262 -4.36 8.35 -17.72
CA GLU A 262 -4.52 8.26 -19.17
C GLU A 262 -3.17 7.97 -19.85
N MET A 263 -2.13 8.77 -19.56
CA MET A 263 -0.78 8.62 -20.15
C MET A 263 -0.12 7.26 -19.88
N THR A 264 -0.50 6.59 -18.80
CA THR A 264 0.10 5.31 -18.32
C THR A 264 -0.81 4.10 -18.49
N ASN A 265 -2.02 4.28 -19.03
CA ASN A 265 -3.04 3.23 -19.12
C ASN A 265 -3.33 2.55 -17.76
N GLY A 266 -3.60 3.36 -16.74
CA GLY A 266 -4.08 2.91 -15.42
C GLY A 266 -3.26 3.32 -14.19
N GLY A 267 -2.33 4.28 -14.31
CA GLY A 267 -1.49 4.80 -13.22
C GLY A 267 -0.04 4.35 -13.28
N VAL A 268 0.81 4.98 -12.46
CA VAL A 268 2.24 4.63 -12.29
C VAL A 268 2.45 3.55 -11.23
N ASP A 269 3.53 2.77 -11.35
CA ASP A 269 3.93 1.81 -10.32
C ASP A 269 4.31 2.49 -8.99
N PHE A 270 4.96 3.65 -9.08
CA PHE A 270 5.48 4.39 -7.93
C PHE A 270 5.18 5.90 -8.04
N ALA A 271 4.70 6.50 -6.96
CA ALA A 271 4.61 7.96 -6.83
C ALA A 271 5.42 8.45 -5.62
N PHE A 272 6.05 9.62 -5.77
CA PHE A 272 6.85 10.28 -4.75
C PHE A 272 6.32 11.69 -4.52
N GLU A 273 5.84 11.97 -3.31
CA GLU A 273 5.29 13.27 -2.93
C GLU A 273 6.35 14.06 -2.16
N CYS A 274 6.84 15.16 -2.74
CA CYS A 274 7.97 15.94 -2.24
C CYS A 274 7.61 17.38 -1.82
N VAL A 275 6.32 17.76 -1.82
CA VAL A 275 5.83 19.12 -1.50
C VAL A 275 5.21 19.17 -0.10
N GLY A 276 4.47 18.14 0.30
CA GLY A 276 3.96 17.96 1.65
C GLY A 276 2.56 18.50 1.93
N GLY A 277 1.75 18.84 0.92
CA GLY A 277 0.37 19.28 1.10
C GLY A 277 -0.66 18.21 0.72
N ALA A 278 -1.71 18.03 1.53
CA ALA A 278 -2.69 16.95 1.40
C ALA A 278 -3.32 16.80 0.00
N LYS A 279 -3.61 17.91 -0.71
CA LYS A 279 -4.11 17.84 -2.09
C LYS A 279 -3.12 17.19 -3.07
N ILE A 280 -1.82 17.42 -2.86
CA ILE A 280 -0.74 16.83 -3.66
C ILE A 280 -0.52 15.37 -3.24
N MET A 281 -0.56 15.06 -1.93
CA MET A 281 -0.54 13.67 -1.43
C MET A 281 -1.70 12.83 -1.99
N ARG A 282 -2.90 13.41 -2.04
CA ARG A 282 -4.09 12.80 -2.63
C ARG A 282 -3.88 12.55 -4.13
N ALA A 283 -3.46 13.55 -4.90
CA ALA A 283 -3.18 13.40 -6.33
C ALA A 283 -2.06 12.38 -6.62
N ALA A 284 -1.02 12.32 -5.77
CA ALA A 284 0.07 11.35 -5.88
C ALA A 284 -0.42 9.91 -5.65
N LEU A 285 -1.28 9.69 -4.64
CA LEU A 285 -1.93 8.40 -4.41
C LEU A 285 -2.89 8.05 -5.55
N ASP A 286 -3.68 9.00 -6.03
CA ASP A 286 -4.60 8.79 -7.14
C ASP A 286 -3.92 8.46 -8.47
N SER A 287 -2.66 8.86 -8.62
CA SER A 287 -1.84 8.57 -9.79
C SER A 287 -1.26 7.16 -9.82
N VAL A 288 -1.23 6.40 -8.71
CA VAL A 288 -0.63 5.05 -8.70
C VAL A 288 -1.59 3.96 -9.14
N THR A 289 -1.05 2.92 -9.78
CA THR A 289 -1.81 1.79 -10.31
C THR A 289 -2.61 1.07 -9.23
N VAL A 290 -3.91 0.91 -9.45
CA VAL A 290 -4.76 0.06 -8.61
C VAL A 290 -4.21 -1.37 -8.61
N GLY A 291 -4.17 -2.02 -7.45
CA GLY A 291 -3.75 -3.40 -7.27
C GLY A 291 -2.30 -3.62 -6.87
N TRP A 292 -1.38 -2.67 -7.12
CA TRP A 292 0.02 -2.79 -6.68
C TRP A 292 0.81 -1.48 -6.51
N GLY A 293 0.22 -0.33 -6.84
CA GLY A 293 0.91 0.96 -6.84
C GLY A 293 1.34 1.43 -5.45
N VAL A 294 2.52 2.04 -5.36
CA VAL A 294 3.11 2.52 -4.10
C VAL A 294 3.28 4.04 -4.12
N CYS A 295 2.61 4.74 -3.22
CA CYS A 295 2.80 6.17 -3.00
C CYS A 295 3.67 6.40 -1.75
N THR A 296 4.79 7.08 -1.93
CA THR A 296 5.76 7.43 -0.88
C THR A 296 5.62 8.90 -0.51
N ILE A 297 5.20 9.17 0.73
CA ILE A 297 5.10 10.51 1.27
C ILE A 297 6.46 10.93 1.84
N ILE A 298 7.02 12.01 1.30
CA ILE A 298 8.33 12.56 1.68
C ILE A 298 8.16 13.99 2.21
N GLY A 299 7.37 14.81 1.53
CA GLY A 299 7.04 16.17 1.96
C GLY A 299 6.21 16.18 3.25
N VAL A 300 6.45 17.17 4.10
CA VAL A 300 5.67 17.42 5.32
C VAL A 300 5.43 18.91 5.48
N ASN A 301 4.25 19.40 5.09
CA ASN A 301 3.88 20.77 5.37
C ASN A 301 3.27 20.90 6.78
N VAL A 302 3.42 22.08 7.35
CA VAL A 302 3.00 22.46 8.69
C VAL A 302 1.55 22.93 8.67
N GLY A 303 0.73 22.45 9.61
CA GLY A 303 -0.68 22.82 9.69
C GLY A 303 -1.62 22.05 8.76
N ASP A 304 -1.13 20.96 8.13
CA ASP A 304 -1.96 20.14 7.25
C ASP A 304 -2.98 19.28 8.04
N ASN A 305 -4.20 19.16 7.50
CA ASN A 305 -5.35 18.56 8.18
C ASN A 305 -5.34 17.02 8.25
N GLY A 306 -4.25 16.40 7.76
CA GLY A 306 -4.10 14.95 7.64
C GLY A 306 -4.23 14.47 6.19
N LEU A 307 -3.69 13.28 5.93
CA LEU A 307 -3.89 12.59 4.67
C LEU A 307 -5.19 11.78 4.74
N ASN A 308 -6.20 12.21 4.00
CA ASN A 308 -7.45 11.48 3.79
C ASN A 308 -7.33 10.52 2.61
N VAL A 309 -7.81 9.30 2.81
CA VAL A 309 -7.74 8.19 1.85
C VAL A 309 -9.08 7.44 1.91
N SER A 310 -9.56 6.89 0.80
CA SER A 310 -10.69 5.94 0.87
C SER A 310 -10.16 4.56 1.24
N ALA A 311 -10.77 3.91 2.23
CA ALA A 311 -10.36 2.56 2.66
C ALA A 311 -10.37 1.54 1.51
N VAL A 312 -11.29 1.71 0.55
CA VAL A 312 -11.41 0.90 -0.67
C VAL A 312 -10.12 0.93 -1.50
N GLU A 313 -9.40 2.04 -1.53
CA GLU A 313 -8.18 2.17 -2.33
C GLU A 313 -7.04 1.31 -1.81
N LEU A 314 -6.89 1.24 -0.48
CA LEU A 314 -5.93 0.36 0.17
C LEU A 314 -6.35 -1.11 0.02
N LEU A 315 -7.64 -1.43 0.20
CA LEU A 315 -8.20 -2.77 -0.04
C LEU A 315 -7.95 -3.22 -1.48
N MET A 316 -8.09 -2.32 -2.44
CA MET A 316 -7.76 -2.53 -3.86
C MET A 316 -6.25 -2.41 -4.14
N GLY A 317 -5.40 -2.71 -3.17
CA GLY A 317 -3.97 -2.99 -3.37
C GLY A 317 -3.05 -1.78 -3.54
N ARG A 318 -3.52 -0.54 -3.37
CA ARG A 318 -2.61 0.61 -3.23
C ARG A 318 -1.88 0.54 -1.89
N THR A 319 -0.62 0.96 -1.86
CA THR A 319 0.20 1.06 -0.66
C THR A 319 0.65 2.50 -0.42
N LEU A 320 0.46 2.98 0.80
CA LEU A 320 1.05 4.19 1.31
C LEU A 320 2.26 3.87 2.19
N THR A 321 3.34 4.58 1.97
CA THR A 321 4.55 4.53 2.80
C THR A 321 5.10 5.94 2.97
N GLY A 322 6.11 6.10 3.80
CA GLY A 322 6.85 7.34 3.91
C GLY A 322 8.29 7.09 4.29
N THR A 323 9.10 8.13 4.25
CA THR A 323 10.52 8.02 4.59
C THR A 323 11.04 9.25 5.33
N SER A 324 11.95 8.99 6.26
CA SER A 324 12.79 10.00 6.89
C SER A 324 14.23 9.68 6.51
N PHE A 325 14.96 10.68 6.02
CA PHE A 325 16.33 10.55 5.54
C PHE A 325 16.54 9.41 4.51
N GLY A 326 15.53 9.14 3.68
CA GLY A 326 15.61 8.18 2.58
C GLY A 326 15.93 6.74 3.01
N GLY A 327 15.56 6.36 4.24
CA GLY A 327 15.87 5.04 4.80
C GLY A 327 17.37 4.80 5.07
N TRP A 328 18.22 5.83 5.00
CA TRP A 328 19.66 5.69 5.21
C TRP A 328 20.06 5.67 6.68
N LYS A 329 20.92 4.72 7.07
CA LYS A 329 21.66 4.76 8.34
C LYS A 329 22.81 5.76 8.22
N GLY A 330 22.50 7.03 8.42
CA GLY A 330 23.30 8.17 7.93
C GLY A 330 24.79 8.11 8.26
N VAL A 331 25.18 7.86 9.51
CA VAL A 331 26.60 7.79 9.93
C VAL A 331 27.39 6.74 9.12
N THR A 332 26.73 5.65 8.72
CA THR A 332 27.32 4.55 7.94
C THR A 332 27.08 4.61 6.43
N SER A 333 26.10 5.39 5.97
CA SER A 333 25.67 5.47 4.56
C SER A 333 26.20 6.72 3.86
N VAL A 334 26.20 7.88 4.52
CA VAL A 334 26.64 9.16 3.94
C VAL A 334 28.11 9.13 3.47
N PRO A 335 29.07 8.50 4.18
CA PRO A 335 30.45 8.40 3.68
C PRO A 335 30.54 7.64 2.35
N LYS A 336 29.66 6.64 2.14
CA LYS A 336 29.58 5.89 0.88
C LYS A 336 28.99 6.72 -0.24
N LEU A 337 27.94 7.50 0.04
CA LEU A 337 27.36 8.45 -0.92
C LEU A 337 28.36 9.55 -1.32
N ALA A 338 29.19 10.03 -0.39
CA ALA A 338 30.27 10.96 -0.68
C ALA A 338 31.35 10.33 -1.60
N ALA A 339 31.72 9.07 -1.35
CA ALA A 339 32.60 8.31 -2.24
C ALA A 339 31.97 8.04 -3.61
N ASP A 340 30.66 7.76 -3.69
CA ASP A 340 29.95 7.56 -4.95
C ASP A 340 29.86 8.84 -5.79
N TYR A 341 29.68 10.00 -5.14
CA TYR A 341 29.83 11.32 -5.78
C TYR A 341 31.25 11.55 -6.31
N LYS A 342 32.28 11.35 -5.47
CA LYS A 342 33.71 11.45 -5.87
C LYS A 342 34.04 10.55 -7.06
N ASN A 343 33.45 9.37 -7.13
CA ASN A 343 33.57 8.41 -8.23
C ASN A 343 32.59 8.65 -9.40
N LYS A 344 31.94 9.82 -9.45
CA LYS A 344 31.01 10.25 -10.53
C LYS A 344 29.83 9.32 -10.78
N LYS A 345 29.42 8.52 -9.78
CA LYS A 345 28.18 7.72 -9.84
C LYS A 345 26.94 8.56 -9.52
N LEU A 346 27.13 9.69 -8.85
CA LEU A 346 26.10 10.64 -8.44
C LEU A 346 26.52 12.04 -8.90
N ASP A 347 25.54 12.87 -9.29
CA ASP A 347 25.75 14.25 -9.72
C ASP A 347 25.13 15.22 -8.69
N LEU A 348 25.93 15.59 -7.68
CA LEU A 348 25.52 16.59 -6.69
C LEU A 348 25.66 18.02 -7.21
N ASP A 349 26.49 18.24 -8.23
CA ASP A 349 26.73 19.56 -8.81
C ASP A 349 25.48 20.08 -9.53
N ALA A 350 24.77 19.23 -10.28
CA ALA A 350 23.51 19.59 -10.95
C ALA A 350 22.37 20.01 -10.00
N LEU A 351 22.48 19.76 -8.69
CA LEU A 351 21.52 20.20 -7.68
C LEU A 351 21.82 21.60 -7.11
N VAL A 352 23.02 22.14 -7.34
CA VAL A 352 23.42 23.48 -6.90
C VAL A 352 23.12 24.50 -8.00
N SER A 353 22.19 25.42 -7.75
CA SER A 353 21.90 26.55 -8.67
C SER A 353 22.68 27.81 -8.33
N HIS A 354 22.88 28.08 -7.04
CA HIS A 354 23.50 29.30 -6.53
C HIS A 354 24.46 28.95 -5.39
N THR A 355 25.59 29.67 -5.31
CA THR A 355 26.48 29.67 -4.14
C THR A 355 26.58 31.11 -3.66
N LEU A 356 26.21 31.37 -2.40
CA LEU A 356 26.12 32.72 -1.84
C LEU A 356 26.96 32.84 -0.56
N PRO A 357 27.57 34.01 -0.29
CA PRO A 357 28.14 34.34 1.02
C PRO A 357 27.13 34.14 2.15
N PHE A 358 27.59 33.68 3.31
CA PHE A 358 26.72 33.29 4.43
C PHE A 358 25.86 34.45 4.98
N ASP A 359 26.33 35.70 4.90
CA ASP A 359 25.56 36.89 5.29
C ASP A 359 24.39 37.21 4.34
N LYS A 360 24.37 36.61 3.13
CA LYS A 360 23.24 36.63 2.19
C LYS A 360 22.24 35.47 2.41
N VAL A 361 22.22 34.81 3.56
CA VAL A 361 21.27 33.70 3.83
C VAL A 361 19.79 34.06 3.59
N ASN A 362 19.37 35.31 3.87
CA ASN A 362 17.99 35.74 3.60
C ASN A 362 17.69 35.82 2.09
N GLU A 363 18.64 36.26 1.27
CA GLU A 363 18.53 36.26 -0.20
C GLU A 363 18.44 34.82 -0.74
N ALA A 364 19.14 33.86 -0.11
CA ALA A 364 18.98 32.44 -0.44
C ALA A 364 17.56 31.93 -0.11
N PHE A 365 16.96 32.36 1.01
CA PHE A 365 15.55 32.08 1.31
C PHE A 365 14.61 32.72 0.29
N ASP A 366 14.84 33.98 -0.12
CA ASP A 366 14.03 34.67 -1.13
C ASP A 366 14.09 33.95 -2.49
N LEU A 367 15.26 33.46 -2.92
CA LEU A 367 15.42 32.65 -4.13
C LEU A 367 14.66 31.32 -4.05
N MET A 368 14.63 30.69 -2.87
CA MET A 368 13.83 29.48 -2.63
C MET A 368 12.32 29.79 -2.69
N TYR A 369 11.84 30.86 -2.06
CA TYR A 369 10.42 31.23 -2.08
C TYR A 369 9.94 31.66 -3.47
N GLN A 370 10.81 32.29 -4.28
CA GLN A 370 10.53 32.61 -5.69
C GLN A 370 10.55 31.36 -6.59
N GLY A 371 10.98 30.19 -6.09
CA GLY A 371 11.13 28.98 -6.90
C GLY A 371 12.29 29.03 -7.90
N LYS A 372 13.20 30.01 -7.77
CA LYS A 372 14.35 30.25 -8.65
C LYS A 372 15.60 29.45 -8.26
N SER A 373 15.60 28.80 -7.09
CA SER A 373 16.69 27.95 -6.59
C SER A 373 16.96 26.67 -7.41
N SER A 374 16.40 26.55 -8.62
CA SER A 374 16.58 25.42 -9.54
C SER A 374 16.77 25.82 -11.00
N ALA A 375 16.59 27.11 -11.36
CA ALA A 375 16.90 27.61 -12.70
C ALA A 375 18.41 27.53 -12.96
N ASP A 376 18.79 27.47 -14.24
CA ASP A 376 20.20 27.44 -14.64
C ASP A 376 20.81 28.84 -14.56
N GLY A 377 22.03 28.92 -14.03
CA GLY A 377 22.70 30.19 -13.81
C GLY A 377 23.30 30.74 -15.10
N ASP A 378 22.69 31.80 -15.63
CA ASP A 378 23.37 32.77 -16.50
C ASP A 378 23.08 34.19 -16.02
N SER A 379 23.95 35.10 -16.45
CA SER A 379 24.28 36.38 -15.86
C SER A 379 23.37 37.53 -16.28
N SER A 380 22.89 38.30 -15.30
CA SER A 380 22.77 39.77 -15.26
C SER A 380 21.70 40.18 -14.24
N ALA A 381 22.12 40.90 -13.20
CA ALA A 381 21.22 41.45 -12.20
C ALA A 381 20.91 42.92 -12.55
N GLU A 382 19.77 43.17 -13.17
CA GLU A 382 19.15 44.50 -13.16
C GLU A 382 17.95 44.52 -12.21
N LEU A 383 17.96 45.51 -11.31
CA LEU A 383 16.89 45.73 -10.35
C LEU A 383 15.65 46.29 -11.06
N TYR A 384 14.50 45.64 -10.85
CA TYR A 384 13.21 46.33 -10.87
C TYR A 384 12.41 46.01 -9.61
N LEU A 385 12.62 46.84 -8.58
CA LEU A 385 11.66 47.02 -7.50
C LEU A 385 10.51 47.88 -8.02
N THR A 386 9.29 47.36 -8.00
CA THR A 386 8.07 48.19 -8.02
C THR A 386 7.23 47.89 -6.79
N HIS A 387 6.69 48.96 -6.21
CA HIS A 387 6.14 48.99 -4.86
C HIS A 387 4.77 48.32 -4.76
N LEU A 388 4.51 47.66 -3.63
CA LEU A 388 3.16 47.49 -3.09
C LEU A 388 3.10 48.01 -1.65
N GLU A 389 2.35 49.08 -1.45
CA GLU A 389 2.11 49.66 -0.13
C GLU A 389 1.11 48.83 0.71
N PRO A 390 1.29 48.74 2.04
CA PRO A 390 0.31 48.12 2.93
C PRO A 390 -0.76 49.13 3.38
N SER A 391 -2.00 48.96 2.92
CA SER A 391 -3.12 49.83 3.30
C SER A 391 -3.55 49.63 4.76
N ARG A 392 -3.12 50.54 5.64
CA ARG A 392 -3.69 50.67 7.01
C ARG A 392 -4.88 51.63 7.00
N ARG A 393 -6.07 51.16 7.37
CA ARG A 393 -7.14 52.03 7.88
C ARG A 393 -7.40 51.75 9.35
N ALA A 394 -7.07 52.74 10.18
CA ALA A 394 -7.46 52.77 11.59
C ALA A 394 -8.84 53.43 11.73
N HIS A 395 -9.70 52.92 12.61
CA HIS A 395 -10.87 53.65 13.09
C HIS A 395 -10.76 53.90 14.59
N LYS A 396 -10.84 55.18 14.97
CA LYS A 396 -10.90 55.66 16.36
C LYS A 396 -12.27 55.34 16.97
N ALA A 397 -12.27 55.00 18.26
CA ALA A 397 -13.49 54.96 19.06
C ALA A 397 -13.93 56.38 19.49
N HIS A 398 -15.23 56.65 19.52
CA HIS A 398 -15.83 57.65 20.42
C HIS A 398 -17.28 57.28 20.78
N ARG A 399 -17.67 57.61 22.01
CA ARG A 399 -18.95 57.24 22.66
C ARG A 399 -20.14 58.10 22.17
N ARG A 400 -21.37 57.54 22.14
CA ARG A 400 -22.55 57.99 22.94
C ARG A 400 -23.86 57.18 22.69
N ARG A 401 -24.44 56.67 23.80
CA ARG A 401 -25.88 56.58 24.18
C ARG A 401 -26.99 56.16 23.17
N SER A 402 -27.53 54.92 23.33
CA SER A 402 -28.94 54.52 23.65
C SER A 402 -30.18 55.08 22.89
N PRO A 403 -31.38 54.41 22.88
CA PRO A 403 -31.76 52.97 23.09
C PRO A 403 -32.92 52.45 22.16
N LEU A 404 -33.48 51.24 22.43
CA LEU A 404 -34.78 50.66 21.95
C LEU A 404 -34.83 50.22 20.46
N THR A 405 -35.60 49.24 19.93
CA THR A 405 -36.48 48.12 20.44
C THR A 405 -36.89 47.19 19.28
N VAL A 406 -37.04 45.85 19.51
CA VAL A 406 -38.02 44.90 18.87
C VAL A 406 -37.83 44.68 17.32
N SER A 407 -38.02 43.53 16.63
CA SER A 407 -38.99 42.41 16.69
C SER A 407 -38.44 41.08 16.07
N HIS A 408 -39.21 39.99 16.16
CA HIS A 408 -38.98 38.68 15.49
C HIS A 408 -39.21 38.68 13.96
N VAL A 409 -38.72 37.63 13.24
CA VAL A 409 -39.54 36.58 12.56
C VAL A 409 -38.67 35.52 11.84
N LEU A 410 -39.27 34.34 11.57
CA LEU A 410 -38.75 33.03 11.12
C LEU A 410 -38.49 32.91 9.57
N PRO A 411 -38.04 31.75 9.01
CA PRO A 411 -37.16 31.69 7.83
C PRO A 411 -37.85 31.35 6.49
N VAL A 412 -37.08 31.40 5.40
CA VAL A 412 -37.53 31.05 4.03
C VAL A 412 -36.63 29.96 3.40
N LYS A 413 -37.27 28.99 2.73
CA LYS A 413 -36.64 27.90 1.96
C LYS A 413 -36.08 28.42 0.62
N PHE A 414 -34.97 27.86 0.14
CA PHE A 414 -34.51 28.09 -1.23
C PHE A 414 -34.91 26.94 -2.18
N LEU A 415 -35.38 27.32 -3.38
CA LEU A 415 -35.70 26.41 -4.49
C LEU A 415 -34.47 26.11 -5.36
N VAL A 416 -34.52 24.97 -6.05
CA VAL A 416 -33.59 24.57 -7.12
C VAL A 416 -34.17 24.93 -8.50
N PRO A 417 -33.42 25.55 -9.42
CA PRO A 417 -33.85 25.74 -10.80
C PRO A 417 -33.38 24.62 -11.75
N ARG A 418 -34.21 24.30 -12.76
CA ARG A 418 -33.84 23.48 -13.94
C ARG A 418 -33.38 24.39 -15.11
N PRO A 419 -32.55 23.91 -16.05
CA PRO A 419 -32.28 24.60 -17.32
C PRO A 419 -33.34 24.29 -18.40
N PRO A 420 -33.46 25.12 -19.46
CA PRO A 420 -34.52 25.00 -20.48
C PRO A 420 -34.11 24.27 -21.78
N HIS A 421 -35.10 23.77 -22.52
CA HIS A 421 -35.00 23.35 -23.92
C HIS A 421 -35.54 24.44 -24.86
N ILE A 422 -34.90 24.66 -26.02
CA ILE A 422 -35.53 25.12 -27.28
C ILE A 422 -34.91 24.33 -28.45
N SER A 423 -35.71 24.02 -29.48
CA SER A 423 -35.38 23.13 -30.62
C SER A 423 -35.66 23.81 -31.98
N PHE A 424 -35.05 23.36 -33.08
CA PHE A 424 -35.56 23.30 -34.48
C PHE A 424 -34.50 22.48 -35.30
N ILE A 425 -34.75 21.29 -35.91
CA ILE A 425 -35.59 20.92 -37.09
C ILE A 425 -35.01 21.56 -38.39
N SER A 426 -34.69 20.89 -39.52
CA SER A 426 -34.86 19.49 -40.05
C SER A 426 -33.73 19.18 -41.08
N PHE A 427 -33.39 17.93 -41.46
CA PHE A 427 -34.04 17.14 -42.55
C PHE A 427 -33.61 15.64 -42.57
N ILE A 428 -34.25 14.81 -43.43
CA ILE A 428 -34.44 13.35 -43.25
C ILE A 428 -33.99 12.50 -44.48
N TYR A 429 -33.74 11.19 -44.24
CA TYR A 429 -33.74 9.97 -45.11
C TYR A 429 -32.36 9.46 -45.61
N ALA A 430 -32.06 8.15 -45.74
CA ALA A 430 -32.57 6.89 -45.13
C ALA A 430 -31.61 5.70 -45.46
N ALA A 431 -31.97 4.45 -45.13
CA ALA A 431 -31.06 3.28 -45.05
C ALA A 431 -31.21 2.21 -46.16
N TRP A 432 -30.40 1.13 -46.05
CA TRP A 432 -30.51 -0.21 -46.72
C TRP A 432 -30.11 -0.27 -48.24
N ALA A 433 -29.59 -1.37 -48.82
CA ALA A 433 -29.33 -2.75 -48.37
C ALA A 433 -28.17 -3.47 -49.13
N THR A 434 -27.90 -4.73 -48.76
CA THR A 434 -26.91 -5.74 -49.23
C THR A 434 -26.85 -6.13 -50.72
N VAL A 435 -25.65 -6.53 -51.21
CA VAL A 435 -25.44 -7.61 -52.22
C VAL A 435 -24.14 -8.40 -51.93
N THR A 436 -24.17 -9.72 -52.14
CA THR A 436 -23.04 -10.69 -52.04
C THR A 436 -22.71 -11.35 -53.39
N ARG A 437 -21.43 -11.71 -53.65
CA ARG A 437 -20.85 -12.75 -54.57
C ARG A 437 -19.50 -12.25 -55.13
N GLY A 438 -18.42 -13.04 -55.34
CA GLY A 438 -18.13 -14.44 -54.97
C GLY A 438 -16.75 -14.93 -55.49
N ASN A 439 -16.10 -15.84 -54.73
CA ASN A 439 -15.38 -17.10 -55.10
C ASN A 439 -14.83 -17.36 -56.54
N PRO A 440 -13.88 -18.32 -56.76
CA PRO A 440 -12.53 -18.53 -56.18
C PRO A 440 -11.44 -19.00 -57.22
N HIS A 441 -10.23 -19.32 -56.73
CA HIS A 441 -9.17 -20.19 -57.32
C HIS A 441 -8.52 -19.88 -58.70
N LEU A 442 -7.20 -19.66 -58.68
CA LEU A 442 -6.24 -20.32 -59.59
C LEU A 442 -4.81 -20.29 -58.99
N THR A 443 -3.99 -21.27 -59.38
CA THR A 443 -2.65 -21.61 -58.84
C THR A 443 -1.50 -21.18 -59.77
N ASP A 444 -0.26 -21.47 -59.33
CA ASP A 444 0.98 -21.58 -60.14
C ASP A 444 1.71 -20.25 -60.50
N THR A 445 3.04 -20.13 -60.49
CA THR A 445 4.13 -21.11 -60.18
C THR A 445 5.44 -20.45 -59.70
N LEU A 446 6.18 -21.17 -58.83
CA LEU A 446 7.65 -21.30 -58.66
C LEU A 446 8.64 -20.24 -59.22
N GLN A 447 9.60 -19.80 -58.37
CA GLN A 447 11.03 -20.23 -58.43
C GLN A 447 11.90 -19.67 -57.26
N THR A 448 12.55 -20.58 -56.50
CA THR A 448 14.02 -20.68 -56.14
C THR A 448 14.92 -19.44 -55.92
N VAL A 449 15.97 -19.38 -55.05
CA VAL A 449 16.77 -20.38 -54.27
C VAL A 449 17.44 -19.73 -53.01
N THR A 450 17.80 -20.57 -52.02
CA THR A 450 18.95 -20.49 -51.06
C THR A 450 18.98 -19.59 -49.80
N LEU A 451 19.53 -20.22 -48.75
CA LEU A 451 19.98 -19.67 -47.47
C LEU A 451 21.21 -18.75 -47.59
N LEU A 452 21.38 -17.85 -46.60
CA LEU A 452 22.58 -17.79 -45.75
C LEU A 452 22.29 -17.00 -44.47
N THR A 453 22.83 -17.46 -43.34
CA THR A 453 22.70 -16.82 -42.01
C THR A 453 24.08 -16.46 -41.47
N GLU A 454 24.28 -15.22 -41.02
CA GLU A 454 25.50 -14.81 -40.31
C GLU A 454 25.21 -14.08 -38.98
N ARG A 455 26.24 -13.99 -38.13
CA ARG A 455 26.17 -13.84 -36.67
C ARG A 455 26.47 -12.41 -36.19
N PRO A 456 26.04 -12.02 -34.97
CA PRO A 456 26.62 -10.91 -34.22
C PRO A 456 27.89 -11.31 -33.43
N PRO A 457 28.73 -10.34 -32.98
CA PRO A 457 30.07 -10.59 -32.40
C PRO A 457 30.08 -10.90 -30.89
N PRO A 458 31.21 -11.42 -30.34
CA PRO A 458 31.33 -11.84 -28.95
C PRO A 458 31.81 -10.73 -27.99
N LEU A 459 31.43 -10.83 -26.71
CA LEU A 459 31.98 -10.01 -25.62
C LEU A 459 33.00 -10.81 -24.79
N LEU A 460 34.07 -10.14 -24.36
CA LEU A 460 35.11 -10.70 -23.51
C LEU A 460 34.58 -11.04 -22.10
N SER A 461 35.15 -12.09 -21.52
CA SER A 461 35.05 -12.37 -20.09
C SER A 461 36.44 -12.34 -19.45
N SER A 462 36.59 -11.59 -18.35
CA SER A 462 37.73 -11.74 -17.46
C SER A 462 37.39 -11.26 -16.04
N LEU A 463 37.73 -12.12 -15.07
CA LEU A 463 38.09 -11.79 -13.68
C LEU A 463 37.10 -10.96 -12.84
N LEU A 464 36.52 -11.61 -11.83
CA LEU A 464 36.73 -11.20 -10.44
C LEU A 464 36.48 -12.38 -9.47
N GLU A 465 37.21 -12.37 -8.37
CA GLU A 465 37.43 -13.51 -7.49
C GLU A 465 36.36 -13.61 -6.38
N THR A 466 36.06 -14.82 -5.91
CA THR A 466 35.26 -15.05 -4.71
C THR A 466 36.16 -15.34 -3.50
N PRO A 467 36.08 -14.57 -2.40
CA PRO A 467 36.77 -14.93 -1.17
C PRO A 467 36.00 -16.02 -0.43
N THR A 468 36.68 -17.15 -0.20
CA THR A 468 36.29 -18.15 0.79
C THR A 468 36.43 -17.57 2.21
N TYR A 469 35.66 -18.04 3.19
CA TYR A 469 36.19 -18.30 4.55
C TYR A 469 35.23 -19.15 5.43
N ARG A 470 35.71 -20.35 5.76
CA ARG A 470 35.50 -21.23 6.95
C ARG A 470 34.12 -21.41 7.60
N GLU A 471 33.76 -22.69 7.67
CA GLU A 471 32.83 -23.29 8.64
C GLU A 471 33.39 -23.31 10.08
N THR A 472 32.50 -23.33 11.07
CA THR A 472 32.71 -24.02 12.36
C THR A 472 31.41 -24.67 12.83
N THR A 473 31.44 -26.01 12.97
CA THR A 473 30.69 -26.92 13.88
C THR A 473 29.47 -26.36 14.64
N TRP A 474 28.32 -27.04 14.72
CA TRP A 474 28.14 -28.28 15.52
C TRP A 474 26.84 -29.07 15.20
N TYR A 475 26.94 -30.41 15.32
CA TYR A 475 25.90 -31.41 15.66
C TYR A 475 24.69 -31.68 14.72
N GLN A 476 24.72 -32.87 14.09
CA GLN A 476 23.55 -33.73 13.81
C GLN A 476 23.79 -35.12 14.43
N PRO A 477 22.75 -35.83 14.92
CA PRO A 477 22.85 -37.25 15.26
C PRO A 477 22.76 -38.15 14.01
N GLU A 478 23.27 -39.37 14.14
CA GLU A 478 23.75 -40.21 13.05
C GLU A 478 22.70 -41.10 12.37
N LEU A 479 22.90 -41.36 11.08
CA LEU A 479 22.52 -42.63 10.44
C LEU A 479 23.69 -43.10 9.54
N ARG A 480 24.13 -44.35 9.69
CA ARG A 480 25.13 -45.01 8.81
C ARG A 480 24.54 -46.26 8.12
N PRO A 481 25.12 -46.72 6.97
CA PRO A 481 24.39 -47.57 6.03
C PRO A 481 25.09 -48.91 5.64
N CYS A 482 24.46 -49.62 4.70
CA CYS A 482 24.99 -50.66 3.79
C CYS A 482 25.21 -52.10 4.31
N GLN A 483 24.63 -53.09 3.61
CA GLN A 483 25.30 -53.81 2.50
C GLN A 483 24.31 -54.67 1.69
N ALA A 484 24.77 -55.22 0.55
CA ALA A 484 23.95 -55.99 -0.40
C ALA A 484 24.74 -57.16 -1.03
N SER A 485 24.06 -58.24 -1.43
CA SER A 485 24.57 -59.25 -2.38
C SER A 485 23.44 -60.16 -2.94
N SER A 486 23.62 -60.64 -4.17
CA SER A 486 22.85 -61.71 -4.85
C SER A 486 23.84 -62.80 -5.34
N PRO A 487 23.42 -63.98 -5.89
CA PRO A 487 23.08 -64.06 -7.33
C PRO A 487 22.17 -65.24 -7.84
N THR A 488 21.57 -65.07 -9.04
CA THR A 488 21.32 -66.01 -10.21
C THR A 488 20.85 -67.50 -10.02
N ARG A 489 20.15 -68.22 -10.94
CA ARG A 489 19.72 -68.04 -12.36
C ARG A 489 18.66 -69.10 -12.84
N HIS A 490 18.07 -68.87 -14.04
CA HIS A 490 17.50 -69.84 -15.04
C HIS A 490 15.98 -70.24 -15.05
N VAL A 491 15.55 -70.78 -16.21
CA VAL A 491 14.28 -70.56 -16.99
C VAL A 491 14.19 -71.68 -18.08
N PRO A 492 13.03 -72.25 -18.58
CA PRO A 492 11.83 -71.59 -19.14
C PRO A 492 10.44 -72.32 -18.98
N ALA A 493 9.45 -71.99 -19.85
CA ALA A 493 8.12 -72.62 -20.10
C ALA A 493 8.19 -73.57 -21.37
N PRO A 494 7.11 -74.16 -22.00
CA PRO A 494 5.65 -73.85 -22.00
C PRO A 494 4.63 -75.03 -22.16
N ALA A 495 3.37 -74.69 -22.49
CA ALA A 495 2.31 -75.45 -23.24
C ALA A 495 1.02 -75.93 -22.49
N THR A 496 -0.09 -75.94 -23.24
CA THR A 496 -1.49 -76.25 -22.85
C THR A 496 -1.92 -77.68 -23.25
N PRO A 497 -3.11 -78.18 -22.83
CA PRO A 497 -4.29 -78.11 -23.72
C PRO A 497 -5.66 -77.95 -22.98
N ALA A 498 -6.77 -77.95 -23.73
CA ALA A 498 -8.15 -77.71 -23.26
C ALA A 498 -9.12 -78.90 -23.47
N SER A 499 -10.23 -78.95 -22.72
CA SER A 499 -11.51 -79.64 -23.04
C SER A 499 -12.60 -79.13 -22.06
N THR A 500 -13.61 -78.38 -22.52
CA THR A 500 -14.98 -78.80 -22.95
C THR A 500 -15.84 -79.54 -21.92
N LEU A 501 -16.81 -78.83 -21.30
CA LEU A 501 -18.28 -79.09 -21.38
C LEU A 501 -19.07 -78.37 -20.27
N ALA A 502 -20.19 -77.75 -20.67
CA ALA A 502 -21.34 -77.37 -19.84
C ALA A 502 -22.48 -78.41 -20.12
N PRO A 503 -23.69 -78.39 -19.50
CA PRO A 503 -24.33 -77.30 -18.74
C PRO A 503 -25.15 -77.72 -17.49
N ALA A 504 -25.71 -76.72 -16.77
CA ALA A 504 -27.16 -76.61 -16.46
C ALA A 504 -27.44 -75.52 -15.42
N LEU A 505 -28.18 -74.48 -15.81
CA LEU A 505 -29.44 -74.02 -15.18
C LEU A 505 -29.93 -72.73 -15.86
N ALA A 506 -31.24 -72.62 -16.07
CA ALA A 506 -31.90 -71.52 -16.75
C ALA A 506 -32.72 -70.64 -15.78
N ASP A 507 -33.30 -69.58 -16.33
CA ASP A 507 -34.36 -68.72 -15.77
C ASP A 507 -34.04 -67.75 -14.62
N ALA A 508 -33.67 -66.53 -15.01
CA ALA A 508 -34.26 -65.29 -14.48
C ALA A 508 -34.13 -64.14 -15.50
N CYS A 509 -35.22 -63.45 -15.84
CA CYS A 509 -35.20 -62.28 -16.73
C CYS A 509 -34.52 -61.05 -16.11
N PRO A 510 -33.73 -60.26 -16.87
CA PRO A 510 -33.39 -58.89 -16.50
C PRO A 510 -34.50 -57.91 -16.93
N ALA A 511 -34.85 -56.97 -16.04
CA ALA A 511 -35.74 -55.86 -16.33
C ALA A 511 -35.06 -54.78 -17.22
N HIS A 512 -35.88 -53.89 -17.80
CA HIS A 512 -35.49 -52.86 -18.78
C HIS A 512 -34.15 -52.14 -18.50
N ILE A 513 -33.24 -52.24 -19.48
CA ILE A 513 -32.22 -51.23 -19.72
C ILE A 513 -32.93 -50.02 -20.36
N PRO A 514 -32.79 -48.78 -19.84
CA PRO A 514 -33.37 -47.61 -20.47
C PRO A 514 -32.67 -47.30 -21.80
N ASP A 515 -33.47 -46.95 -22.80
CA ASP A 515 -33.04 -46.59 -24.15
C ASP A 515 -31.92 -45.51 -24.16
N PRO A 516 -30.76 -45.75 -24.83
CA PRO A 516 -29.70 -44.76 -24.97
C PRO A 516 -30.17 -43.43 -25.56
N ALA A 517 -31.17 -43.41 -26.44
CA ALA A 517 -31.74 -42.17 -26.99
C ALA A 517 -32.56 -41.39 -25.94
N ARG A 518 -33.24 -42.06 -25.02
CA ARG A 518 -33.82 -41.42 -23.83
C ARG A 518 -32.75 -40.88 -22.89
N LEU A 519 -31.64 -41.59 -22.69
CA LEU A 519 -30.54 -41.11 -21.85
C LEU A 519 -29.90 -39.85 -22.45
N PHE A 520 -29.62 -39.85 -23.77
CA PHE A 520 -29.14 -38.68 -24.50
C PHE A 520 -30.16 -37.52 -24.48
N SER A 521 -31.46 -37.82 -24.65
CA SER A 521 -32.54 -36.82 -24.62
C SER A 521 -32.67 -36.15 -23.26
N VAL A 522 -32.63 -36.92 -22.16
CA VAL A 522 -32.74 -36.39 -20.78
C VAL A 522 -31.50 -35.58 -20.40
N ILE A 523 -30.30 -36.04 -20.78
CA ILE A 523 -29.04 -35.29 -20.56
C ILE A 523 -29.05 -33.97 -21.37
N CYS A 524 -29.57 -33.97 -22.60
CA CYS A 524 -29.69 -32.76 -23.41
C CYS A 524 -30.75 -31.78 -22.89
N PHE A 525 -31.81 -32.28 -22.22
CA PHE A 525 -32.92 -31.47 -21.73
C PHE A 525 -32.52 -30.52 -20.59
N THR A 526 -31.68 -30.94 -19.63
CA THR A 526 -31.30 -30.06 -18.50
C THR A 526 -30.26 -29.02 -18.90
N LEU A 527 -29.33 -29.36 -19.81
CA LEU A 527 -28.27 -28.48 -20.31
C LEU A 527 -28.76 -27.16 -20.93
N THR A 528 -30.02 -27.11 -21.40
CA THR A 528 -30.62 -25.93 -22.05
C THR A 528 -31.90 -25.42 -21.40
N ALA A 529 -32.46 -26.14 -20.42
CA ALA A 529 -33.68 -25.73 -19.73
C ALA A 529 -33.44 -24.62 -18.70
N VAL A 530 -34.47 -23.80 -18.49
CA VAL A 530 -34.58 -22.94 -17.31
C VAL A 530 -34.90 -23.81 -16.09
N ILE A 531 -34.16 -23.64 -14.99
CA ILE A 531 -34.43 -24.32 -13.71
C ILE A 531 -35.33 -23.41 -12.86
N LYS A 532 -36.36 -23.98 -12.24
CA LYS A 532 -37.11 -23.35 -11.14
C LYS A 532 -36.60 -23.88 -9.81
N CYS A 533 -36.21 -23.00 -8.90
CA CYS A 533 -35.66 -23.38 -7.60
C CYS A 533 -35.85 -22.28 -6.54
N LYS A 534 -35.61 -22.60 -5.26
CA LYS A 534 -35.62 -21.63 -4.17
C LYS A 534 -34.41 -20.69 -4.23
N ALA A 535 -34.65 -19.41 -3.98
CA ALA A 535 -33.61 -18.43 -3.67
C ALA A 535 -34.09 -17.41 -2.62
N ALA A 536 -33.14 -16.73 -1.97
CA ALA A 536 -33.40 -15.68 -1.00
C ALA A 536 -33.17 -14.32 -1.68
N VAL A 537 -34.26 -13.70 -2.13
CA VAL A 537 -34.25 -12.46 -2.89
C VAL A 537 -34.30 -11.27 -1.92
N ALA A 538 -33.30 -10.39 -2.02
CA ALA A 538 -33.34 -9.06 -1.44
C ALA A 538 -34.11 -8.14 -2.41
N TRP A 539 -35.37 -7.84 -2.11
CA TRP A 539 -36.20 -6.97 -2.95
C TRP A 539 -35.85 -5.49 -2.82
N GLU A 540 -35.49 -5.06 -1.61
CA GLU A 540 -35.19 -3.67 -1.23
C GLU A 540 -34.13 -3.66 -0.12
N ALA A 541 -33.38 -2.55 0.00
CA ALA A 541 -32.45 -2.34 1.10
C ALA A 541 -33.16 -2.25 2.47
N GLY A 542 -32.52 -2.77 3.51
CA GLY A 542 -33.01 -2.76 4.89
C GLY A 542 -34.22 -3.66 5.15
N LYS A 543 -34.59 -4.54 4.21
CA LYS A 543 -35.68 -5.52 4.37
C LYS A 543 -35.13 -6.94 4.60
N PRO A 544 -35.85 -7.82 5.31
CA PRO A 544 -35.55 -9.25 5.33
C PRO A 544 -35.55 -9.85 3.92
N LEU A 545 -34.77 -10.92 3.73
CA LEU A 545 -34.75 -11.68 2.48
C LEU A 545 -36.07 -12.44 2.30
N SER A 546 -36.64 -12.41 1.10
CA SER A 546 -37.81 -13.21 0.75
C SER A 546 -37.37 -14.55 0.16
N ILE A 547 -37.86 -15.67 0.69
CA ILE A 547 -37.68 -16.98 0.04
C ILE A 547 -38.70 -17.10 -1.10
N GLU A 548 -38.20 -17.19 -2.33
CA GLU A 548 -38.98 -17.15 -3.57
C GLU A 548 -38.64 -18.36 -4.45
N GLU A 549 -39.59 -18.80 -5.29
CA GLU A 549 -39.25 -19.58 -6.49
C GLU A 549 -38.71 -18.63 -7.57
N VAL A 550 -37.49 -18.89 -8.03
CA VAL A 550 -36.82 -18.12 -9.09
C VAL A 550 -36.53 -19.00 -10.30
N GLU A 551 -36.49 -18.36 -11.47
CA GLU A 551 -36.14 -18.97 -12.75
C GLU A 551 -34.66 -18.67 -13.06
N VAL A 552 -33.86 -19.74 -13.14
CA VAL A 552 -32.42 -19.72 -13.42
C VAL A 552 -32.19 -20.17 -14.86
N ALA A 553 -31.78 -19.24 -15.72
CA ALA A 553 -31.45 -19.50 -17.11
C ALA A 553 -30.29 -20.51 -17.27
N PRO A 554 -30.19 -21.21 -18.41
CA PRO A 554 -29.00 -22.00 -18.73
C PRO A 554 -27.74 -21.12 -18.86
N PRO A 555 -26.54 -21.68 -18.64
CA PRO A 555 -25.29 -20.96 -18.84
C PRO A 555 -25.05 -20.67 -20.33
N LYS A 556 -24.65 -19.43 -20.66
CA LYS A 556 -24.16 -19.07 -22.01
C LYS A 556 -22.67 -19.36 -22.13
N ALA A 557 -22.07 -18.99 -23.28
CA ALA A 557 -20.63 -19.14 -23.50
C ALA A 557 -19.80 -18.55 -22.34
N HIS A 558 -18.79 -19.31 -21.89
CA HIS A 558 -17.94 -19.01 -20.73
C HIS A 558 -18.65 -18.88 -19.38
N GLU A 559 -19.81 -19.54 -19.22
CA GLU A 559 -20.55 -19.58 -17.96
C GLU A 559 -20.75 -21.01 -17.45
N VAL A 560 -20.95 -21.13 -16.14
CA VAL A 560 -21.09 -22.39 -15.41
C VAL A 560 -22.31 -22.28 -14.50
N ARG A 561 -23.24 -23.23 -14.60
CA ARG A 561 -24.37 -23.34 -13.67
C ARG A 561 -24.03 -24.35 -12.58
N ILE A 562 -24.11 -23.91 -11.32
CA ILE A 562 -23.69 -24.64 -10.14
C ILE A 562 -24.91 -24.90 -9.27
N LYS A 563 -25.13 -26.16 -8.87
CA LYS A 563 -26.01 -26.50 -7.75
C LYS A 563 -25.28 -26.21 -6.45
N ILE A 564 -25.73 -25.23 -5.68
CA ILE A 564 -25.16 -24.92 -4.37
C ILE A 564 -25.65 -25.96 -3.37
N ILE A 565 -24.73 -26.46 -2.54
CA ILE A 565 -25.02 -27.45 -1.49
C ILE A 565 -25.00 -26.76 -0.11
N ALA A 566 -24.07 -25.82 0.08
CA ALA A 566 -24.01 -25.00 1.27
C ALA A 566 -23.48 -23.61 0.94
N THR A 567 -23.95 -22.61 1.67
CA THR A 567 -23.46 -21.23 1.61
C THR A 567 -23.40 -20.65 3.01
N ALA A 568 -22.52 -19.69 3.27
CA ALA A 568 -22.43 -19.02 4.57
C ALA A 568 -22.87 -17.56 4.49
N VAL A 569 -23.38 -17.05 5.60
CA VAL A 569 -23.70 -15.62 5.77
C VAL A 569 -22.47 -14.88 6.31
N CYS A 570 -22.15 -13.76 5.66
CA CYS A 570 -21.02 -12.90 6.01
C CYS A 570 -21.47 -11.42 6.13
N HIS A 571 -20.67 -10.62 6.82
CA HIS A 571 -20.94 -9.19 7.03
C HIS A 571 -21.00 -8.41 5.71
N THR A 572 -20.29 -8.84 4.66
CA THR A 572 -20.36 -8.22 3.32
C THR A 572 -21.78 -8.29 2.76
N ASP A 573 -22.46 -9.44 2.88
CA ASP A 573 -23.84 -9.61 2.41
C ASP A 573 -24.79 -8.71 3.22
N ALA A 574 -24.58 -8.59 4.54
CA ALA A 574 -25.39 -7.73 5.42
C ALA A 574 -25.16 -6.24 5.14
N TYR A 575 -23.92 -5.85 4.84
CA TYR A 575 -23.55 -4.48 4.50
C TYR A 575 -24.23 -4.04 3.20
N THR A 576 -24.24 -4.89 2.17
CA THR A 576 -25.05 -4.64 0.96
C THR A 576 -26.53 -4.59 1.32
N LEU A 577 -27.06 -5.61 2.01
CA LEU A 577 -28.48 -5.71 2.39
C LEU A 577 -28.97 -4.49 3.20
N SER A 578 -28.11 -3.86 4.00
CA SER A 578 -28.43 -2.67 4.79
C SER A 578 -28.65 -1.41 3.94
N GLY A 579 -28.20 -1.41 2.67
CA GLY A 579 -28.19 -0.24 1.80
C GLY A 579 -27.01 0.71 2.02
N ALA A 580 -25.99 0.32 2.80
CA ALA A 580 -24.79 1.12 3.01
C ALA A 580 -23.76 0.98 1.86
N ASP A 581 -23.83 -0.11 1.10
CA ASP A 581 -23.00 -0.38 -0.09
C ASP A 581 -23.38 0.53 -1.28
N PRO A 582 -22.45 1.32 -1.84
CA PRO A 582 -22.74 2.18 -2.98
C PRO A 582 -22.88 1.41 -4.30
N GLU A 583 -22.43 0.15 -4.36
CA GLU A 583 -22.67 -0.76 -5.49
C GLU A 583 -23.93 -1.63 -5.26
N GLY A 584 -24.62 -1.45 -4.12
CA GLY A 584 -25.83 -2.16 -3.75
C GLY A 584 -27.00 -1.82 -4.68
N ASN A 585 -27.32 -2.74 -5.59
CA ASN A 585 -28.43 -2.63 -6.54
C ASN A 585 -29.49 -3.71 -6.25
N TYR A 586 -30.76 -3.39 -6.51
CA TYR A 586 -31.92 -4.20 -6.12
C TYR A 586 -32.95 -4.30 -7.26
N PRO A 587 -33.73 -5.38 -7.36
CA PRO A 587 -33.69 -6.60 -6.52
C PRO A 587 -32.50 -7.50 -6.87
N VAL A 588 -31.99 -8.26 -5.90
CA VAL A 588 -30.73 -9.04 -6.01
C VAL A 588 -30.79 -10.35 -5.21
N ILE A 589 -30.07 -11.39 -5.68
CA ILE A 589 -29.75 -12.58 -4.87
C ILE A 589 -28.33 -12.41 -4.34
N LEU A 590 -28.19 -12.31 -3.02
CA LEU A 590 -26.91 -12.12 -2.32
C LEU A 590 -26.14 -13.45 -2.17
N GLY A 591 -25.06 -13.44 -1.38
CA GLY A 591 -24.26 -14.63 -1.07
C GLY A 591 -23.01 -14.78 -1.94
N HIS A 592 -21.87 -14.94 -1.27
CA HIS A 592 -20.56 -15.12 -1.91
C HIS A 592 -19.64 -16.16 -1.25
N GLU A 593 -20.04 -16.77 -0.12
CA GLU A 593 -19.32 -17.87 0.55
C GLU A 593 -20.02 -19.21 0.28
N GLY A 594 -20.05 -19.67 -0.97
CA GLY A 594 -20.74 -20.90 -1.39
C GLY A 594 -19.82 -22.07 -1.76
N ALA A 595 -20.35 -23.29 -1.73
CA ALA A 595 -19.74 -24.47 -2.35
C ALA A 595 -20.81 -25.40 -2.93
N GLY A 596 -20.49 -26.07 -4.04
CA GLY A 596 -21.48 -26.79 -4.83
C GLY A 596 -20.90 -27.77 -5.85
N ILE A 597 -21.77 -28.23 -6.73
CA ILE A 597 -21.47 -29.18 -7.81
C ILE A 597 -21.91 -28.53 -9.13
N VAL A 598 -21.06 -28.58 -10.16
CA VAL A 598 -21.41 -28.11 -11.50
C VAL A 598 -22.56 -28.96 -12.05
N GLU A 599 -23.67 -28.32 -12.42
CA GLU A 599 -24.79 -28.98 -13.11
C GLU A 599 -24.60 -28.95 -14.62
N SER A 600 -24.26 -27.78 -15.17
CA SER A 600 -24.00 -27.60 -16.61
C SER A 600 -22.94 -26.53 -16.86
N VAL A 601 -22.35 -26.58 -18.05
CA VAL A 601 -21.37 -25.60 -18.55
C VAL A 601 -21.82 -25.13 -19.92
N GLY A 602 -21.61 -23.85 -20.22
CA GLY A 602 -21.87 -23.29 -21.53
C GLY A 602 -20.71 -23.50 -22.51
N GLU A 603 -20.90 -22.99 -23.73
CA GLU A 603 -19.90 -23.07 -24.80
C GLU A 603 -18.53 -22.47 -24.39
N GLY A 604 -17.44 -23.04 -24.87
CA GLY A 604 -16.07 -22.55 -24.61
C GLY A 604 -15.50 -22.89 -23.22
N VAL A 605 -16.31 -23.40 -22.28
CA VAL A 605 -15.82 -23.86 -20.98
C VAL A 605 -15.08 -25.20 -21.14
N THR A 606 -13.78 -25.20 -20.81
CA THR A 606 -12.90 -26.37 -21.04
C THR A 606 -12.28 -26.96 -19.76
N LYS A 607 -12.27 -26.21 -18.65
CA LYS A 607 -11.62 -26.60 -17.38
C LYS A 607 -12.56 -27.27 -16.37
N LEU A 608 -13.86 -27.27 -16.66
CA LEU A 608 -14.95 -27.70 -15.78
C LEU A 608 -15.95 -28.53 -16.58
N LYS A 609 -16.62 -29.47 -15.91
CA LYS A 609 -17.70 -30.28 -16.47
C LYS A 609 -18.77 -30.56 -15.41
N ALA A 610 -19.95 -31.00 -15.84
CA ALA A 610 -21.00 -31.50 -14.95
C ALA A 610 -20.44 -32.56 -13.97
N GLY A 611 -20.85 -32.46 -12.70
CA GLY A 611 -20.39 -33.31 -11.61
C GLY A 611 -19.06 -32.91 -10.97
N ASP A 612 -18.35 -31.88 -11.46
CA ASP A 612 -17.18 -31.35 -10.76
C ASP A 612 -17.59 -30.58 -9.49
N THR A 613 -16.93 -30.87 -8.37
CA THR A 613 -17.09 -30.16 -7.10
C THR A 613 -16.34 -28.82 -7.12
N VAL A 614 -17.00 -27.74 -6.73
CA VAL A 614 -16.54 -26.36 -6.97
C VAL A 614 -16.86 -25.36 -5.86
N ILE A 615 -16.07 -24.29 -5.81
CA ILE A 615 -16.33 -23.05 -5.06
C ILE A 615 -16.42 -21.89 -6.07
N PRO A 616 -17.55 -21.16 -6.16
CA PRO A 616 -17.62 -19.88 -6.88
C PRO A 616 -16.84 -18.79 -6.12
N LEU A 617 -16.23 -17.86 -6.85
CA LEU A 617 -15.24 -16.91 -6.35
C LEU A 617 -15.56 -15.49 -6.79
N TYR A 618 -15.69 -14.58 -5.82
CA TYR A 618 -15.98 -13.17 -6.10
C TYR A 618 -14.78 -12.40 -6.71
N ILE A 619 -13.55 -12.90 -6.55
CA ILE A 619 -12.40 -12.42 -7.32
C ILE A 619 -12.16 -13.40 -8.47
N PRO A 620 -12.34 -13.00 -9.75
CA PRO A 620 -12.08 -13.86 -10.89
C PRO A 620 -10.57 -14.02 -11.14
N GLN A 621 -10.20 -15.00 -11.96
CA GLN A 621 -8.83 -15.21 -12.44
C GLN A 621 -8.83 -15.69 -13.90
N CYS A 622 -8.76 -14.75 -14.86
CA CYS A 622 -8.72 -15.10 -16.28
C CYS A 622 -7.36 -15.63 -16.77
N GLY A 623 -6.26 -15.35 -16.06
CA GLY A 623 -4.91 -15.77 -16.46
C GLY A 623 -4.25 -14.96 -17.58
N GLU A 624 -5.00 -14.11 -18.29
CA GLU A 624 -4.53 -13.39 -19.50
C GLU A 624 -4.38 -11.86 -19.33
N CYS A 625 -5.12 -11.22 -18.42
CA CYS A 625 -5.07 -9.75 -18.28
C CYS A 625 -3.82 -9.29 -17.52
N LYS A 626 -3.42 -8.01 -17.70
CA LYS A 626 -2.21 -7.44 -17.05
C LYS A 626 -2.15 -7.68 -15.53
N PHE A 627 -3.30 -7.71 -14.86
CA PHE A 627 -3.41 -7.99 -13.42
C PHE A 627 -3.18 -9.46 -13.08
N CYS A 628 -3.71 -10.40 -13.88
CA CYS A 628 -3.49 -11.83 -13.69
C CYS A 628 -2.04 -12.25 -13.99
N LEU A 629 -1.40 -11.60 -14.96
CA LEU A 629 0.00 -11.85 -15.33
C LEU A 629 0.99 -11.24 -14.33
N ASN A 630 0.64 -10.13 -13.67
CA ASN A 630 1.50 -9.47 -12.68
C ASN A 630 1.51 -10.26 -11.35
N PRO A 631 2.67 -10.60 -10.76
CA PRO A 631 2.76 -11.27 -9.47
C PRO A 631 2.43 -10.37 -8.26
N LYS A 632 2.34 -9.04 -8.45
CA LYS A 632 2.08 -8.07 -7.37
C LYS A 632 0.60 -7.97 -6.95
N THR A 633 -0.33 -8.61 -7.67
CA THR A 633 -1.78 -8.45 -7.42
C THR A 633 -2.60 -9.71 -7.74
N ASN A 634 -3.82 -9.75 -7.22
CA ASN A 634 -4.86 -10.73 -7.57
C ASN A 634 -6.12 -10.10 -8.21
N LEU A 635 -6.16 -8.78 -8.39
CA LEU A 635 -7.36 -8.03 -8.83
C LEU A 635 -7.62 -8.14 -10.33
N CYS A 636 -8.06 -9.30 -10.81
CA CYS A 636 -8.48 -9.50 -12.20
C CYS A 636 -9.60 -8.51 -12.61
N GLN A 637 -9.38 -7.77 -13.71
CA GLN A 637 -10.34 -6.76 -14.18
C GLN A 637 -11.32 -7.27 -15.26
N LYS A 638 -11.15 -8.51 -15.76
CA LYS A 638 -11.82 -9.02 -16.97
C LYS A 638 -13.35 -8.83 -16.98
N ILE A 639 -14.01 -8.96 -15.83
CA ILE A 639 -15.47 -8.85 -15.68
C ILE A 639 -15.92 -7.83 -14.62
N ARG A 640 -14.99 -7.08 -14.02
CA ARG A 640 -15.29 -6.21 -12.84
C ARG A 640 -16.41 -5.20 -13.11
N VAL A 641 -16.47 -4.67 -14.34
CA VAL A 641 -17.45 -3.64 -14.76
C VAL A 641 -18.88 -4.17 -14.85
N THR A 642 -19.09 -5.42 -15.27
CA THR A 642 -20.42 -6.05 -15.30
C THR A 642 -20.77 -6.64 -13.93
N GLN A 643 -19.80 -7.25 -13.27
CA GLN A 643 -19.92 -7.81 -11.92
C GLN A 643 -20.39 -6.77 -10.90
N GLY A 644 -19.82 -5.55 -10.92
CA GLY A 644 -20.24 -4.43 -10.05
C GLY A 644 -21.62 -3.84 -10.36
N LYS A 645 -22.24 -4.24 -11.48
CA LYS A 645 -23.63 -3.91 -11.84
C LYS A 645 -24.60 -5.05 -11.57
N GLY A 646 -24.11 -6.16 -10.99
CA GLY A 646 -24.90 -7.38 -10.80
C GLY A 646 -25.26 -8.11 -12.10
N LEU A 647 -24.36 -8.06 -13.09
CA LEU A 647 -24.58 -8.62 -14.44
C LEU A 647 -23.45 -9.57 -14.85
N MET A 648 -23.82 -10.55 -15.70
CA MET A 648 -22.89 -11.48 -16.34
C MET A 648 -22.00 -10.75 -17.38
N PRO A 649 -20.94 -11.39 -17.93
CA PRO A 649 -20.03 -10.75 -18.88
C PRO A 649 -20.71 -10.20 -20.14
N ASP A 650 -21.89 -10.73 -20.51
CA ASP A 650 -22.71 -10.24 -21.63
C ASP A 650 -23.63 -9.06 -21.28
N GLY A 651 -23.56 -8.53 -20.07
CA GLY A 651 -24.39 -7.42 -19.59
C GLY A 651 -25.83 -7.80 -19.23
N THR A 652 -26.15 -9.09 -19.07
CA THR A 652 -27.49 -9.56 -18.69
C THR A 652 -27.48 -10.35 -17.38
N SER A 653 -28.66 -10.58 -16.78
CA SER A 653 -28.78 -11.50 -15.64
C SER A 653 -29.13 -12.93 -16.10
N ARG A 654 -29.08 -13.88 -15.16
CA ARG A 654 -29.54 -15.26 -15.32
C ARG A 654 -30.74 -15.58 -14.43
N PHE A 655 -31.19 -14.62 -13.62
CA PHE A 655 -32.30 -14.78 -12.68
C PHE A 655 -33.51 -13.95 -13.07
N THR A 656 -34.67 -14.59 -13.07
CA THR A 656 -35.99 -13.96 -13.15
C THR A 656 -36.84 -14.41 -11.97
N CYS A 657 -37.61 -13.50 -11.37
CA CYS A 657 -38.60 -13.84 -10.34
C CYS A 657 -39.83 -12.96 -10.52
N LYS A 658 -41.03 -13.58 -10.54
CA LYS A 658 -42.32 -12.88 -10.73
C LYS A 658 -42.32 -11.97 -11.98
N GLY A 659 -41.69 -12.43 -13.07
CA GLY A 659 -41.55 -11.69 -14.33
C GLY A 659 -40.57 -10.51 -14.30
N LYS A 660 -39.83 -10.30 -13.20
CA LYS A 660 -38.79 -9.26 -13.06
C LYS A 660 -37.39 -9.86 -13.12
N THR A 661 -36.48 -9.18 -13.80
CA THR A 661 -35.04 -9.48 -13.72
C THR A 661 -34.56 -9.28 -12.28
N ILE A 662 -33.84 -10.25 -11.74
CA ILE A 662 -33.16 -10.17 -10.45
C ILE A 662 -31.65 -10.09 -10.72
N LEU A 663 -30.94 -9.20 -10.04
CA LEU A 663 -29.51 -9.00 -10.24
C LEU A 663 -28.69 -10.10 -9.57
N HIS A 664 -27.47 -10.30 -10.09
CA HIS A 664 -26.43 -11.08 -9.42
C HIS A 664 -25.75 -10.26 -8.33
N TYR A 665 -25.15 -10.94 -7.36
CA TYR A 665 -24.29 -10.34 -6.35
C TYR A 665 -22.87 -10.87 -6.45
N MET A 666 -21.89 -9.95 -6.52
CA MET A 666 -20.45 -10.25 -6.58
C MET A 666 -20.04 -11.28 -7.66
N GLY A 667 -20.89 -11.54 -8.66
CA GLY A 667 -20.67 -12.60 -9.66
C GLY A 667 -20.78 -14.02 -9.11
N THR A 668 -21.45 -14.22 -7.97
CA THR A 668 -21.54 -15.51 -7.25
C THR A 668 -22.98 -15.88 -6.88
N SER A 669 -23.75 -14.95 -6.29
CA SER A 669 -25.20 -15.08 -6.02
C SER A 669 -25.60 -16.40 -5.32
N THR A 670 -24.88 -16.79 -4.26
CA THR A 670 -24.94 -18.15 -3.69
C THR A 670 -26.14 -18.41 -2.78
N PHE A 671 -26.97 -17.41 -2.49
CA PHE A 671 -28.24 -17.62 -1.76
C PHE A 671 -29.37 -18.10 -2.70
N SER A 672 -29.07 -19.14 -3.48
CA SER A 672 -29.97 -19.82 -4.41
C SER A 672 -29.53 -21.27 -4.56
N GLU A 673 -30.47 -22.22 -4.69
CA GLU A 673 -30.14 -23.64 -4.95
C GLU A 673 -29.29 -23.81 -6.22
N TYR A 674 -29.53 -22.95 -7.22
CA TYR A 674 -28.75 -22.88 -8.44
C TYR A 674 -28.31 -21.44 -8.74
N THR A 675 -27.05 -21.28 -9.13
CA THR A 675 -26.49 -20.01 -9.60
C THR A 675 -25.73 -20.20 -10.91
N VAL A 676 -25.55 -19.13 -11.67
CA VAL A 676 -24.75 -19.10 -12.90
C VAL A 676 -23.64 -18.08 -12.74
N VAL A 677 -22.40 -18.50 -12.98
CA VAL A 677 -21.19 -17.69 -12.76
C VAL A 677 -20.27 -17.78 -13.99
N ALA A 678 -19.35 -16.83 -14.16
CA ALA A 678 -18.34 -16.90 -15.22
C ALA A 678 -17.32 -18.01 -14.92
N ASP A 679 -16.84 -18.71 -15.93
CA ASP A 679 -15.90 -19.84 -15.78
C ASP A 679 -14.58 -19.45 -15.09
N ILE A 680 -14.08 -18.24 -15.33
CA ILE A 680 -12.93 -17.62 -14.65
C ILE A 680 -13.16 -17.32 -13.16
N SER A 681 -14.38 -17.52 -12.64
CA SER A 681 -14.79 -17.26 -11.26
C SER A 681 -15.07 -18.55 -10.48
N VAL A 682 -14.51 -19.69 -10.91
CA VAL A 682 -14.80 -21.00 -10.31
C VAL A 682 -13.52 -21.77 -10.00
N ALA A 683 -13.33 -22.14 -8.74
CA ALA A 683 -12.29 -23.07 -8.32
C ALA A 683 -12.84 -24.49 -8.29
N LYS A 684 -12.21 -25.41 -9.05
CA LYS A 684 -12.42 -26.84 -8.93
C LYS A 684 -11.64 -27.40 -7.75
N ILE A 685 -12.30 -28.17 -6.89
CA ILE A 685 -11.73 -28.65 -5.64
C ILE A 685 -11.78 -30.18 -5.53
N ASP A 686 -11.25 -30.73 -4.44
CA ASP A 686 -11.34 -32.16 -4.11
C ASP A 686 -12.82 -32.57 -3.98
N PRO A 687 -13.29 -33.60 -4.72
CA PRO A 687 -14.68 -34.06 -4.64
C PRO A 687 -15.08 -34.66 -3.28
N LEU A 688 -14.12 -35.02 -2.43
CA LEU A 688 -14.35 -35.51 -1.07
C LEU A 688 -14.41 -34.37 -0.03
N ALA A 689 -14.21 -33.11 -0.44
CA ALA A 689 -14.23 -31.98 0.47
C ALA A 689 -15.66 -31.71 1.00
N PRO A 690 -15.87 -31.60 2.34
CA PRO A 690 -17.18 -31.32 2.91
C PRO A 690 -17.62 -29.87 2.57
N LEU A 691 -18.61 -29.76 1.69
CA LEU A 691 -19.07 -28.48 1.13
C LEU A 691 -19.65 -27.52 2.16
N ASP A 692 -20.19 -28.04 3.27
CA ASP A 692 -20.64 -27.24 4.41
C ASP A 692 -19.50 -26.69 5.29
N LYS A 693 -18.24 -26.94 4.93
CA LYS A 693 -17.04 -26.39 5.56
C LYS A 693 -16.26 -25.54 4.57
N VAL A 694 -15.94 -26.09 3.40
CA VAL A 694 -15.04 -25.43 2.43
C VAL A 694 -15.67 -24.23 1.72
N CYS A 695 -16.99 -24.03 1.79
CA CYS A 695 -17.65 -22.80 1.35
C CYS A 695 -17.04 -21.52 1.97
N LEU A 696 -16.52 -21.61 3.21
CA LEU A 696 -15.85 -20.52 3.92
C LEU A 696 -14.50 -20.11 3.30
N LEU A 697 -13.90 -20.96 2.46
CA LEU A 697 -12.67 -20.66 1.73
C LEU A 697 -12.94 -19.76 0.50
N GLY A 698 -14.21 -19.51 0.15
CA GLY A 698 -14.62 -18.53 -0.86
C GLY A 698 -14.45 -17.05 -0.44
N CYS A 699 -14.35 -16.76 0.88
CA CYS A 699 -14.06 -15.41 1.37
C CYS A 699 -13.33 -15.39 2.72
N GLY A 700 -14.05 -15.38 3.86
CA GLY A 700 -13.52 -14.87 5.13
C GLY A 700 -12.23 -15.51 5.64
N ILE A 701 -12.11 -16.84 5.56
CA ILE A 701 -10.92 -17.56 6.04
C ILE A 701 -9.71 -17.24 5.14
N SER A 702 -9.87 -17.40 3.83
CA SER A 702 -8.83 -17.11 2.83
C SER A 702 -8.36 -15.66 2.92
N THR A 703 -9.28 -14.72 3.13
CA THR A 703 -8.99 -13.29 3.31
C THR A 703 -8.11 -13.04 4.53
N GLY A 704 -8.49 -13.51 5.72
CA GLY A 704 -7.70 -13.26 6.93
C GLY A 704 -6.36 -13.99 6.94
N TYR A 705 -6.35 -15.27 6.52
CA TYR A 705 -5.14 -16.09 6.45
C TYR A 705 -4.12 -15.49 5.46
N GLY A 706 -4.59 -15.08 4.27
CA GLY A 706 -3.75 -14.41 3.27
C GLY A 706 -3.35 -12.98 3.65
N ALA A 707 -4.13 -12.27 4.46
CA ALA A 707 -3.75 -10.95 4.97
C ALA A 707 -2.43 -11.04 5.76
N ALA A 708 -2.29 -12.05 6.63
CA ALA A 708 -1.06 -12.30 7.37
C ALA A 708 0.07 -12.81 6.47
N LEU A 709 -0.17 -13.86 5.66
CA LEU A 709 0.89 -14.55 4.92
C LEU A 709 1.36 -13.82 3.65
N ASN A 710 0.44 -13.20 2.89
CA ASN A 710 0.73 -12.62 1.58
C ASN A 710 0.83 -11.10 1.61
N ALA A 711 -0.11 -10.42 2.29
CA ALA A 711 -0.21 -8.97 2.27
C ALA A 711 0.73 -8.30 3.29
N ALA A 712 0.68 -8.73 4.55
CA ALA A 712 1.64 -8.34 5.58
C ALA A 712 3.01 -9.02 5.35
N LYS A 713 2.99 -10.32 5.02
CA LYS A 713 4.16 -11.21 5.06
C LYS A 713 4.78 -11.23 6.45
N VAL A 714 3.96 -11.58 7.45
CA VAL A 714 4.38 -11.68 8.85
C VAL A 714 5.60 -12.58 8.96
N GLU A 715 6.59 -12.14 9.75
CA GLU A 715 7.85 -12.85 9.90
C GLU A 715 7.88 -13.63 11.23
N PRO A 716 8.63 -14.75 11.31
CA PRO A 716 8.87 -15.42 12.57
C PRO A 716 9.49 -14.46 13.60
N GLY A 717 9.00 -14.53 14.83
CA GLY A 717 9.42 -13.63 15.92
C GLY A 717 8.50 -12.43 16.15
N SER A 718 7.71 -12.01 15.16
CA SER A 718 6.97 -10.74 15.22
C SER A 718 5.87 -10.66 16.29
N THR A 719 5.56 -9.43 16.69
CA THR A 719 4.37 -9.06 17.48
C THR A 719 3.28 -8.53 16.56
N CYS A 720 2.07 -9.08 16.63
CA CYS A 720 0.92 -8.69 15.81
C CYS A 720 -0.26 -8.20 16.68
N ALA A 721 -1.02 -7.20 16.21
CA ALA A 721 -2.34 -6.85 16.77
C ALA A 721 -3.45 -7.06 15.73
N VAL A 722 -4.56 -7.66 16.16
CA VAL A 722 -5.72 -7.95 15.30
C VAL A 722 -6.97 -7.29 15.89
N PHE A 723 -7.47 -6.28 15.19
CA PHE A 723 -8.65 -5.50 15.59
C PHE A 723 -9.90 -6.10 14.96
N GLY A 724 -10.82 -6.58 15.79
CA GLY A 724 -12.02 -7.32 15.38
C GLY A 724 -11.78 -8.83 15.38
N LEU A 725 -12.46 -9.55 16.27
CA LEU A 725 -12.30 -11.00 16.48
C LEU A 725 -13.46 -11.81 15.88
N GLY A 726 -13.99 -11.36 14.75
CA GLY A 726 -14.90 -12.13 13.89
C GLY A 726 -14.15 -13.12 12.99
N GLY A 727 -14.86 -13.79 12.06
CA GLY A 727 -14.27 -14.82 11.20
C GLY A 727 -13.01 -14.40 10.43
N VAL A 728 -12.94 -13.17 9.93
CA VAL A 728 -11.73 -12.66 9.26
C VAL A 728 -10.57 -12.50 10.24
N GLY A 729 -10.78 -11.86 11.40
CA GLY A 729 -9.74 -11.65 12.40
C GLY A 729 -9.22 -12.94 13.05
N LEU A 730 -10.09 -13.93 13.27
CA LEU A 730 -9.68 -15.26 13.72
C LEU A 730 -8.81 -15.98 12.67
N ALA A 731 -9.08 -15.78 11.38
CA ALA A 731 -8.23 -16.29 10.30
C ALA A 731 -6.90 -15.52 10.16
N VAL A 732 -6.87 -14.21 10.46
CA VAL A 732 -5.62 -13.44 10.61
C VAL A 732 -4.78 -14.00 11.76
N ILE A 733 -5.38 -14.24 12.93
CA ILE A 733 -4.71 -14.84 14.09
C ILE A 733 -4.08 -16.20 13.72
N MET A 734 -4.83 -17.05 13.01
CA MET A 734 -4.34 -18.33 12.49
C MET A 734 -3.14 -18.12 11.54
N GLY A 735 -3.22 -17.16 10.61
CA GLY A 735 -2.13 -16.84 9.68
C GLY A 735 -0.87 -16.32 10.39
N CYS A 736 -1.02 -15.40 11.35
CA CYS A 736 0.09 -14.90 12.18
C CYS A 736 0.76 -16.02 12.98
N LYS A 737 -0.03 -16.97 13.51
CA LYS A 737 0.50 -18.13 14.23
C LYS A 737 1.28 -19.08 13.32
N VAL A 738 0.77 -19.38 12.13
CA VAL A 738 1.48 -20.20 11.12
C VAL A 738 2.75 -19.50 10.61
N ALA A 739 2.75 -18.17 10.51
CA ALA A 739 3.92 -17.36 10.19
C ALA A 739 4.99 -17.32 11.31
N GLY A 740 4.70 -17.83 12.51
CA GLY A 740 5.64 -17.84 13.64
C GLY A 740 5.70 -16.54 14.45
N ALA A 741 4.64 -15.71 14.44
CA ALA A 741 4.53 -14.58 15.35
C ALA A 741 4.57 -15.05 16.83
N THR A 742 5.31 -14.34 17.68
CA THR A 742 5.52 -14.72 19.09
C THR A 742 4.47 -14.15 20.03
N ARG A 743 3.92 -12.98 19.68
CA ARG A 743 2.81 -12.33 20.39
C ARG A 743 1.73 -11.96 19.40
N ILE A 744 0.50 -12.36 19.69
CA ILE A 744 -0.68 -12.09 18.86
C ILE A 744 -1.76 -11.53 19.77
N ILE A 745 -1.95 -10.21 19.69
CA ILE A 745 -2.83 -9.41 20.55
C ILE A 745 -4.20 -9.28 19.87
N GLY A 746 -5.21 -9.96 20.40
CA GLY A 746 -6.60 -9.80 19.95
C GLY A 746 -7.25 -8.56 20.57
N VAL A 747 -7.91 -7.74 19.76
CA VAL A 747 -8.58 -6.51 20.21
C VAL A 747 -10.04 -6.52 19.77
N ASP A 748 -10.98 -6.60 20.71
CA ASP A 748 -12.43 -6.53 20.44
C ASP A 748 -13.17 -5.94 21.65
N ILE A 749 -14.30 -5.28 21.41
CA ILE A 749 -15.16 -4.75 22.47
C ILE A 749 -16.01 -5.84 23.15
N ASN A 750 -16.21 -6.99 22.49
CA ASN A 750 -16.87 -8.14 23.08
C ASN A 750 -15.84 -9.13 23.64
N LYS A 751 -15.78 -9.25 24.98
CA LYS A 751 -14.87 -10.16 25.69
C LYS A 751 -15.19 -11.64 25.49
N ASP A 752 -16.42 -11.99 25.13
CA ASP A 752 -16.83 -13.39 24.93
C ASP A 752 -16.06 -14.05 23.77
N LYS A 753 -15.60 -13.25 22.81
CA LYS A 753 -14.76 -13.70 21.68
C LYS A 753 -13.34 -14.10 22.09
N PHE A 754 -12.86 -13.70 23.28
CA PHE A 754 -11.45 -13.86 23.68
C PHE A 754 -11.06 -15.32 23.89
N ALA A 755 -11.96 -16.16 24.40
CA ALA A 755 -11.70 -17.59 24.54
C ALA A 755 -11.41 -18.23 23.17
N ARG A 756 -12.29 -17.99 22.18
CA ARG A 756 -12.13 -18.49 20.82
C ARG A 756 -10.89 -17.92 20.13
N ALA A 757 -10.58 -16.63 20.31
CA ALA A 757 -9.36 -16.03 19.77
C ALA A 757 -8.07 -16.74 20.25
N LYS A 758 -8.02 -17.15 21.52
CA LYS A 758 -6.90 -17.93 22.07
C LYS A 758 -6.78 -19.33 21.45
N GLU A 759 -7.90 -20.01 21.20
CA GLU A 759 -7.93 -21.31 20.51
C GLU A 759 -7.45 -21.25 19.05
N PHE A 760 -7.61 -20.10 18.38
CA PHE A 760 -7.05 -19.84 17.05
C PHE A 760 -5.56 -19.45 17.12
N GLY A 761 -5.12 -18.75 18.16
CA GLY A 761 -3.71 -18.44 18.37
C GLY A 761 -3.36 -17.16 19.10
N ALA A 762 -4.33 -16.35 19.55
CA ALA A 762 -4.03 -15.14 20.29
C ALA A 762 -3.30 -15.48 21.61
N SER A 763 -2.15 -14.84 21.85
CA SER A 763 -1.41 -14.98 23.11
C SER A 763 -2.10 -14.20 24.24
N GLU A 764 -2.73 -13.08 23.89
CA GLU A 764 -3.36 -12.13 24.79
C GLU A 764 -4.55 -11.47 24.09
N CYS A 765 -5.54 -11.01 24.85
CA CYS A 765 -6.70 -10.28 24.32
C CYS A 765 -7.03 -9.11 25.23
N ILE A 766 -7.40 -7.96 24.65
CA ILE A 766 -7.72 -6.73 25.36
C ILE A 766 -9.02 -6.11 24.83
N ASN A 767 -9.83 -5.54 25.72
CA ASN A 767 -10.99 -4.73 25.36
C ASN A 767 -10.61 -3.25 25.46
N PRO A 768 -10.77 -2.43 24.40
CA PRO A 768 -10.54 -0.99 24.47
C PRO A 768 -11.31 -0.26 25.59
N GLN A 769 -12.45 -0.79 26.01
CA GLN A 769 -13.30 -0.22 27.08
C GLN A 769 -12.71 -0.42 28.49
N ASP A 770 -11.69 -1.27 28.67
CA ASP A 770 -10.99 -1.47 29.95
C ASP A 770 -9.94 -0.39 30.23
N PHE A 771 -9.73 0.56 29.30
CA PHE A 771 -8.68 1.57 29.37
C PHE A 771 -9.23 3.00 29.20
N SER A 772 -8.62 3.96 29.89
CA SER A 772 -8.90 5.39 29.72
C SER A 772 -8.11 6.06 28.58
N LYS A 773 -7.05 5.40 28.10
CA LYS A 773 -6.22 5.86 26.97
C LYS A 773 -6.74 5.32 25.63
N PRO A 774 -6.49 6.01 24.51
CA PRO A 774 -6.69 5.45 23.18
C PRO A 774 -5.97 4.10 23.02
N ILE A 775 -6.63 3.13 22.38
CA ILE A 775 -6.13 1.75 22.28
C ILE A 775 -4.74 1.64 21.63
N GLN A 776 -4.42 2.55 20.71
CA GLN A 776 -3.09 2.61 20.09
C GLN A 776 -1.99 2.99 21.09
N GLU A 777 -2.26 3.84 22.08
CA GLU A 777 -1.30 4.20 23.12
C GLU A 777 -1.07 3.03 24.08
N VAL A 778 -2.16 2.32 24.46
CA VAL A 778 -2.10 1.09 25.26
C VAL A 778 -1.23 0.04 24.58
N LEU A 779 -1.43 -0.19 23.28
CA LEU A 779 -0.63 -1.14 22.50
C LEU A 779 0.84 -0.73 22.39
N ILE A 780 1.15 0.56 22.18
CA ILE A 780 2.53 1.07 22.15
C ILE A 780 3.23 0.82 23.50
N GLU A 781 2.54 1.07 24.62
CA GLU A 781 3.05 0.84 25.98
C GLU A 781 3.27 -0.66 26.26
N MET A 782 2.33 -1.53 25.86
CA MET A 782 2.42 -2.99 26.00
C MET A 782 3.53 -3.66 25.15
N THR A 783 4.18 -2.92 24.25
CA THR A 783 5.11 -3.47 23.23
C THR A 783 6.45 -2.71 23.10
N ASP A 784 6.72 -1.71 23.96
CA ASP A 784 7.93 -0.84 23.89
C ASP A 784 8.17 -0.25 22.48
N GLY A 785 7.10 0.33 21.91
CA GLY A 785 7.17 1.12 20.67
C GLY A 785 6.06 0.90 19.64
N GLY A 786 5.22 -0.13 19.81
CA GLY A 786 4.17 -0.53 18.87
C GLY A 786 4.37 -1.95 18.30
N VAL A 787 3.36 -2.48 17.62
CA VAL A 787 3.40 -3.82 17.00
C VAL A 787 4.13 -3.83 15.65
N ASP A 788 4.76 -4.95 15.28
CA ASP A 788 5.36 -5.09 13.93
C ASP A 788 4.29 -5.05 12.85
N TYR A 789 3.16 -5.71 13.11
CA TYR A 789 2.03 -5.81 12.19
C TYR A 789 0.70 -5.54 12.90
N SER A 790 -0.16 -4.75 12.27
CA SER A 790 -1.56 -4.61 12.69
C SER A 790 -2.52 -4.94 11.56
N PHE A 791 -3.68 -5.48 11.93
CA PHE A 791 -4.73 -5.87 11.00
C PHE A 791 -6.06 -5.28 11.46
N GLU A 792 -6.72 -4.51 10.61
CA GLU A 792 -8.10 -4.06 10.85
C GLU A 792 -9.06 -5.02 10.13
N CYS A 793 -9.92 -5.67 10.89
CA CYS A 793 -10.87 -6.68 10.43
C CYS A 793 -12.32 -6.34 10.82
N ILE A 794 -12.67 -5.06 10.84
CA ILE A 794 -14.00 -4.56 11.26
C ILE A 794 -14.68 -3.76 10.14
N GLY A 795 -13.98 -2.83 9.50
CA GLY A 795 -14.57 -1.86 8.58
C GLY A 795 -14.86 -0.49 9.21
N ASN A 796 -14.10 -0.10 10.24
CA ASN A 796 -14.27 1.18 10.92
C ASN A 796 -13.04 2.09 10.75
N VAL A 797 -13.22 3.23 10.06
CA VAL A 797 -12.11 4.13 9.72
C VAL A 797 -11.32 4.68 10.93
N LYS A 798 -11.97 4.82 12.09
CA LYS A 798 -11.29 5.24 13.33
C LYS A 798 -10.41 4.13 13.89
N ILE A 799 -10.81 2.86 13.73
CA ILE A 799 -10.01 1.70 14.11
C ILE A 799 -8.91 1.43 13.07
N MET A 800 -9.14 1.67 11.77
CA MET A 800 -8.08 1.62 10.75
C MET A 800 -6.95 2.60 11.06
N ARG A 801 -7.30 3.83 11.48
CA ARG A 801 -6.33 4.80 12.00
C ARG A 801 -5.63 4.28 13.26
N ALA A 802 -6.35 3.80 14.26
CA ALA A 802 -5.76 3.29 15.50
C ALA A 802 -4.81 2.11 15.25
N ALA A 803 -5.15 1.21 14.32
CA ALA A 803 -4.30 0.10 13.90
C ALA A 803 -2.98 0.60 13.28
N LEU A 804 -3.00 1.62 12.42
CA LEU A 804 -1.79 2.25 11.90
C LEU A 804 -0.98 2.93 13.01
N GLU A 805 -1.61 3.72 13.87
CA GLU A 805 -0.91 4.44 14.93
C GLU A 805 -0.29 3.50 15.98
N ALA A 806 -0.90 2.32 16.22
CA ALA A 806 -0.40 1.27 17.09
C ALA A 806 0.82 0.50 16.56
N CYS A 807 1.12 0.60 15.25
CA CYS A 807 2.30 -0.03 14.66
C CYS A 807 3.61 0.62 15.13
N HIS A 808 4.69 -0.16 15.12
CA HIS A 808 6.00 0.27 15.58
C HIS A 808 6.61 1.35 14.69
N LYS A 809 7.12 2.43 15.31
CA LYS A 809 7.85 3.50 14.60
C LYS A 809 9.07 2.91 13.86
N GLY A 810 9.23 3.26 12.59
CA GLY A 810 10.41 2.94 11.78
C GLY A 810 10.29 1.71 10.88
N TRP A 811 9.33 0.81 11.12
CA TRP A 811 9.11 -0.38 10.26
C TRP A 811 7.70 -0.99 10.28
N GLY A 812 6.83 -0.60 11.21
CA GLY A 812 5.56 -1.28 11.45
C GLY A 812 4.57 -1.16 10.28
N THR A 813 3.85 -2.24 10.00
CA THR A 813 2.96 -2.36 8.85
C THR A 813 1.51 -2.56 9.28
N SER A 814 0.59 -1.71 8.82
CA SER A 814 -0.85 -1.89 9.03
C SER A 814 -1.54 -2.34 7.75
N VAL A 815 -2.37 -3.38 7.88
CA VAL A 815 -3.17 -3.96 6.80
C VAL A 815 -4.66 -3.74 7.08
N VAL A 816 -5.32 -2.98 6.21
CA VAL A 816 -6.77 -2.86 6.16
C VAL A 816 -7.36 -4.11 5.50
N VAL A 817 -8.26 -4.79 6.20
CA VAL A 817 -8.96 -6.00 5.72
C VAL A 817 -10.48 -5.82 5.80
N GLY A 818 -10.98 -5.08 6.79
CA GLY A 818 -12.39 -4.69 6.88
C GLY A 818 -12.79 -3.67 5.82
N VAL A 819 -14.03 -3.78 5.33
CA VAL A 819 -14.62 -2.87 4.32
C VAL A 819 -15.34 -1.74 5.05
N ALA A 820 -14.91 -0.49 4.83
CA ALA A 820 -15.57 0.68 5.40
C ALA A 820 -16.87 1.06 4.68
N ALA A 821 -17.71 1.85 5.33
CA ALA A 821 -18.93 2.37 4.73
C ALA A 821 -18.65 3.33 3.55
N SER A 822 -19.62 3.47 2.64
CA SER A 822 -19.50 4.37 1.49
C SER A 822 -19.13 5.80 1.89
N GLY A 823 -18.17 6.40 1.21
CA GLY A 823 -17.75 7.79 1.44
C GLY A 823 -16.97 8.03 2.74
N GLU A 824 -16.76 7.03 3.58
CA GLU A 824 -15.91 7.16 4.77
C GLU A 824 -14.42 7.18 4.38
N GLU A 825 -13.70 8.18 4.86
CA GLU A 825 -12.26 8.32 4.65
C GLU A 825 -11.47 7.95 5.91
N ILE A 826 -10.36 7.22 5.72
CA ILE A 826 -9.34 7.03 6.75
C ILE A 826 -8.40 8.23 6.74
N ALA A 827 -8.15 8.80 7.92
CA ALA A 827 -7.31 10.00 8.09
C ALA A 827 -6.18 9.74 9.08
N THR A 828 -4.96 10.19 8.76
CA THR A 828 -3.83 10.16 9.68
C THR A 828 -2.90 11.36 9.48
N ARG A 829 -2.04 11.64 10.47
CA ARG A 829 -0.96 12.63 10.30
C ARG A 829 0.11 12.02 9.38
N PRO A 830 0.53 12.68 8.27
CA PRO A 830 1.54 12.15 7.35
C PRO A 830 2.85 11.71 8.05
N PHE A 831 3.18 12.39 9.15
CA PHE A 831 4.32 12.05 10.01
C PHE A 831 4.33 10.59 10.52
N GLN A 832 3.17 9.93 10.65
CA GLN A 832 3.11 8.51 11.01
C GLN A 832 3.72 7.60 9.94
N LEU A 833 3.60 7.96 8.66
CA LEU A 833 4.19 7.27 7.50
C LEU A 833 5.65 7.67 7.29
N VAL A 834 5.94 8.97 7.34
CA VAL A 834 7.31 9.53 7.24
C VAL A 834 8.24 8.92 8.30
N THR A 835 7.70 8.58 9.47
CA THR A 835 8.41 7.81 10.49
C THR A 835 8.42 6.30 10.26
N GLY A 836 8.40 5.86 9.00
CA GLY A 836 8.69 4.49 8.57
C GLY A 836 7.57 3.47 8.74
N ARG A 837 6.31 3.89 8.89
CA ARG A 837 5.17 2.96 8.84
C ARG A 837 4.67 2.77 7.41
N THR A 838 4.18 1.57 7.12
CA THR A 838 3.49 1.25 5.87
C THR A 838 2.00 1.03 6.14
N TRP A 839 1.14 1.61 5.29
CA TRP A 839 -0.31 1.38 5.30
C TRP A 839 -0.75 0.82 3.96
N LYS A 840 -1.43 -0.31 3.97
CA LYS A 840 -1.93 -1.01 2.78
C LYS A 840 -3.19 -1.76 3.14
N GLY A 841 -3.87 -2.34 2.17
CA GLY A 841 -4.96 -3.27 2.41
C GLY A 841 -4.79 -4.57 1.64
N THR A 842 -5.82 -5.40 1.66
CA THR A 842 -5.85 -6.64 0.89
C THR A 842 -7.26 -7.03 0.48
N ALA A 843 -7.40 -7.49 -0.77
CA ALA A 843 -8.61 -8.14 -1.26
C ALA A 843 -8.36 -9.65 -1.34
N PHE A 844 -9.26 -10.45 -0.77
CA PHE A 844 -9.15 -11.92 -0.73
C PHE A 844 -7.77 -12.43 -0.24
N GLY A 845 -7.15 -11.72 0.71
CA GLY A 845 -5.85 -12.09 1.26
C GLY A 845 -4.71 -12.13 0.23
N GLY A 846 -4.85 -11.45 -0.91
CA GLY A 846 -3.87 -11.46 -2.00
C GLY A 846 -3.80 -12.79 -2.78
N TRP A 847 -4.70 -13.74 -2.55
CA TRP A 847 -4.71 -15.02 -3.26
C TRP A 847 -5.16 -14.85 -4.71
N LYS A 848 -4.40 -15.43 -5.66
CA LYS A 848 -4.89 -15.71 -7.01
C LYS A 848 -5.93 -16.83 -6.92
N SER A 849 -7.19 -16.48 -7.03
CA SER A 849 -8.31 -17.23 -6.44
C SER A 849 -8.46 -18.65 -6.97
N VAL A 850 -8.64 -18.83 -8.28
CA VAL A 850 -8.83 -20.13 -8.95
C VAL A 850 -7.62 -21.06 -8.73
N GLU A 851 -6.41 -20.51 -8.69
CA GLU A 851 -5.17 -21.29 -8.44
C GLU A 851 -4.88 -21.60 -6.96
N SER A 852 -5.42 -20.82 -6.03
CA SER A 852 -5.06 -20.89 -4.60
C SER A 852 -6.11 -21.58 -3.75
N VAL A 853 -7.40 -21.38 -4.02
CA VAL A 853 -8.49 -21.99 -3.24
C VAL A 853 -8.44 -23.53 -3.24
N PRO A 854 -8.12 -24.23 -4.35
CA PRO A 854 -7.93 -25.69 -4.30
C PRO A 854 -6.77 -26.12 -3.39
N LYS A 855 -5.72 -25.29 -3.26
CA LYS A 855 -4.60 -25.56 -2.34
C LYS A 855 -5.01 -25.35 -0.89
N LEU A 856 -5.80 -24.32 -0.60
CA LEU A 856 -6.37 -24.09 0.74
C LEU A 856 -7.33 -25.22 1.14
N VAL A 857 -8.12 -25.76 0.20
CA VAL A 857 -8.90 -27.00 0.42
C VAL A 857 -7.98 -28.16 0.78
N SER A 858 -6.89 -28.38 0.03
CA SER A 858 -5.91 -29.43 0.35
C SER A 858 -5.24 -29.23 1.71
N GLU A 859 -4.95 -27.99 2.13
CA GLU A 859 -4.46 -27.68 3.48
C GLU A 859 -5.48 -28.00 4.57
N TYR A 860 -6.77 -27.74 4.33
CA TYR A 860 -7.85 -28.12 5.25
C TYR A 860 -8.03 -29.65 5.33
N MET A 861 -8.05 -30.34 4.18
CA MET A 861 -8.19 -31.81 4.13
C MET A 861 -7.00 -32.51 4.79
N SER A 862 -5.81 -31.94 4.71
CA SER A 862 -4.61 -32.39 5.45
C SER A 862 -4.49 -31.82 6.87
N LYS A 863 -5.55 -31.18 7.40
CA LYS A 863 -5.67 -30.61 8.76
C LYS A 863 -4.56 -29.62 9.15
N LYS A 864 -3.97 -28.93 8.17
CA LYS A 864 -3.00 -27.83 8.36
C LYS A 864 -3.67 -26.51 8.73
N ILE A 865 -4.87 -26.26 8.20
CA ILE A 865 -5.69 -25.08 8.56
C ILE A 865 -7.00 -25.50 9.22
N LYS A 866 -7.47 -24.65 10.14
CA LYS A 866 -8.78 -24.76 10.77
C LYS A 866 -9.85 -24.23 9.83
N VAL A 867 -10.99 -24.92 9.73
CA VAL A 867 -12.19 -24.48 8.98
C VAL A 867 -13.44 -24.88 9.75
N ASP A 868 -13.46 -26.11 10.27
CA ASP A 868 -14.55 -26.65 11.09
C ASP A 868 -14.90 -25.71 12.26
N GLU A 869 -13.88 -25.14 12.91
CA GLU A 869 -14.02 -24.24 14.07
C GLU A 869 -14.57 -22.84 13.74
N PHE A 870 -14.69 -22.45 12.47
CA PHE A 870 -15.38 -21.21 12.10
C PHE A 870 -16.90 -21.39 12.07
N VAL A 871 -17.38 -22.61 11.81
CA VAL A 871 -18.82 -22.93 11.75
C VAL A 871 -19.38 -23.02 13.17
N THR A 872 -20.00 -21.92 13.62
CA THR A 872 -20.67 -21.86 14.93
C THR A 872 -22.12 -22.35 14.90
N HIS A 873 -22.78 -22.18 13.75
CA HIS A 873 -24.18 -22.54 13.56
C HIS A 873 -24.36 -23.19 12.18
N SER A 874 -25.33 -24.09 12.06
CA SER A 874 -25.76 -24.66 10.79
C SER A 874 -27.28 -24.71 10.75
N LEU A 875 -27.88 -24.06 9.76
CA LEU A 875 -29.34 -23.90 9.62
C LEU A 875 -29.81 -24.42 8.25
N PRO A 876 -31.08 -24.82 8.08
CA PRO A 876 -31.69 -24.99 6.77
C PRO A 876 -31.81 -23.64 6.03
N PHE A 877 -31.79 -23.66 4.70
CA PHE A 877 -31.83 -22.46 3.86
C PHE A 877 -33.05 -21.56 4.10
N ASP A 878 -34.21 -22.15 4.40
CA ASP A 878 -35.44 -21.42 4.73
C ASP A 878 -35.30 -20.52 5.99
N GLN A 879 -34.27 -20.73 6.82
CA GLN A 879 -33.95 -19.93 8.01
C GLN A 879 -32.83 -18.90 7.76
N ILE A 880 -32.53 -18.52 6.51
CA ILE A 880 -31.43 -17.59 6.21
C ILE A 880 -31.52 -16.24 6.94
N ASN A 881 -32.72 -15.70 7.20
CA ASN A 881 -32.87 -14.47 7.98
C ASN A 881 -32.40 -14.64 9.45
N GLU A 882 -32.64 -15.80 10.06
CA GLU A 882 -32.13 -16.11 11.41
C GLU A 882 -30.59 -16.17 11.44
N ALA A 883 -29.96 -16.61 10.34
CA ALA A 883 -28.51 -16.56 10.20
C ALA A 883 -27.95 -15.12 10.21
N PHE A 884 -28.68 -14.14 9.66
CA PHE A 884 -28.36 -12.72 9.78
C PHE A 884 -28.57 -12.20 11.21
N ASP A 885 -29.67 -12.59 11.87
CA ASP A 885 -29.96 -12.18 13.26
C ASP A 885 -28.90 -12.68 14.25
N LEU A 886 -28.44 -13.93 14.10
CA LEU A 886 -27.34 -14.50 14.89
C LEU A 886 -26.02 -13.72 14.71
N MET A 887 -25.76 -13.23 13.49
CA MET A 887 -24.59 -12.42 13.18
C MET A 887 -24.70 -11.01 13.79
N HIS A 888 -25.84 -10.33 13.62
CA HIS A 888 -26.08 -9.01 14.22
C HIS A 888 -26.08 -9.04 15.75
N ALA A 889 -26.59 -10.13 16.36
CA ALA A 889 -26.52 -10.34 17.80
C ALA A 889 -25.11 -10.70 18.32
N GLY A 890 -24.11 -10.85 17.44
CA GLY A 890 -22.74 -11.21 17.81
C GLY A 890 -22.58 -12.65 18.32
N LYS A 891 -23.58 -13.52 18.11
CA LYS A 891 -23.63 -14.91 18.59
C LYS A 891 -22.93 -15.91 17.65
N SER A 892 -22.78 -15.56 16.37
CA SER A 892 -22.11 -16.41 15.37
C SER A 892 -20.76 -15.86 14.89
N ILE A 893 -19.84 -16.75 14.52
CA ILE A 893 -18.61 -16.43 13.75
C ILE A 893 -18.87 -16.64 12.26
N ARG A 894 -19.38 -17.83 11.93
CA ARG A 894 -20.06 -18.16 10.67
C ARG A 894 -21.29 -19.00 10.98
N THR A 895 -22.34 -18.72 10.23
CA THR A 895 -23.54 -19.56 10.11
C THR A 895 -23.57 -20.09 8.68
N VAL A 896 -23.56 -21.41 8.54
CA VAL A 896 -23.69 -22.09 7.24
C VAL A 896 -25.14 -22.48 7.05
N VAL A 897 -25.74 -22.06 5.94
CA VAL A 897 -27.08 -22.51 5.53
C VAL A 897 -26.96 -23.63 4.48
N LYS A 898 -27.80 -24.65 4.63
CA LYS A 898 -27.83 -25.86 3.79
C LYS A 898 -29.14 -25.94 3.02
N PHE A 899 -29.06 -26.30 1.74
CA PHE A 899 -30.20 -26.51 0.85
C PHE A 899 -30.80 -27.91 1.03
#